data_AF-A0A3D8TR68-F1
#
_entry.id   AF-A0A3D8TR68-F1
#
_cell.length_a   1.000
_cell.length_b   1.000
_cell.length_c   1.000
_cell.angle_alpha   90.00
_cell.angle_beta   90.00
_cell.angle_gamma   90.00
#
_symmetry.space_group_name_H-M   'P 1'
#
loop_
_entity.id
_entity.type
_entity.pdbx_description
1 polymer ?
#
loop_
_entity_poly.entity_id
_entity_poly.type
_entity_poly.pdbx_seq_one_letter_code
_entity_poly.pdbx_strand_id
1 'polypeptide(L)'
;MDEFSRRVENFILKHDLIRPDEKLLVAVSGGPDSFALLHFLLERYNGNVSIAHLDHALRVESVDEKEYLEQFARERNVPFYSKRVDIKKLQVEMKMSFEEAARYARYAFFETVVAEQGFDKLVLAHHADDQVETILMRLVRGSFGSGYAGMRAIRPFSSGKLIRPFLEETKETILTYAQAAGLHYFVDETNDSPLYTRNRYRRELVPFLKRENPRVSEHFARFSVELQEDMDFLDELAQQKFAEFGEVKSSGVELQISGIKSAAFPLQRRLIHLLLNYLYKNGEMKEISARHVEEILKLVERDNPSAKLNLPNGREIRRVYERIEGLFPVGQKNQEFYHQMEIGDRIVLRDGSELKMRQKSAGVETSGLDGIIVDAEEVTLPLIIRTRLPGDKMKLKGSGGTKKIKEILITEKVPRHLRDSIPIVTDFTGRILWIPGIKKSNQDTKPSREKKQYIIRYRKNLGGKMSMHDDIQKVLISEEKIQEKIRELGVELTTEYEGRNPLVIGILKGATPFMTDLLKRIDTYLEMDFMDVSSYGNGMVSSGEVKIIKDLNTSVEGRDVLVVEDIVDSGRTLSYLVEMLKYRKAKSVKLVTLLDKPEGRNVDIHADYVGFVVPNEFVVGYGLDFAEKYRNLPYIGVLKPEIYAE
;
A
#
# COMPACT_ATOMS: atom_id res chain seq x y z
N MET A 1 -25.49 4.87 38.87
CA MET A 1 -24.71 4.06 37.91
C MET A 1 -24.09 2.92 38.70
N ASP A 2 -24.33 1.68 38.31
CA ASP A 2 -23.68 0.52 38.95
C ASP A 2 -22.16 0.56 38.69
N GLU A 3 -21.40 -0.08 39.58
CA GLU A 3 -19.95 -0.01 39.55
C GLU A 3 -19.35 -0.62 38.28
N PHE A 4 -19.96 -1.70 37.76
CA PHE A 4 -19.55 -2.37 36.53
C PHE A 4 -19.66 -1.42 35.34
N SER A 5 -20.82 -0.80 35.13
CA SER A 5 -21.03 0.14 34.03
C SER A 5 -20.03 1.30 34.06
N ARG A 6 -19.72 1.82 35.25
CA ARG A 6 -18.73 2.90 35.40
C ARG A 6 -17.33 2.48 34.98
N ARG A 7 -16.90 1.26 35.31
CA ARG A 7 -15.58 0.74 34.90
C ARG A 7 -15.51 0.56 33.38
N VAL A 8 -16.55 0.01 32.77
CA VAL A 8 -16.61 -0.16 31.31
C VAL A 8 -16.61 1.19 30.59
N GLU A 9 -17.37 2.18 31.08
CA GLU A 9 -17.35 3.53 30.49
C GLU A 9 -15.98 4.21 30.62
N ASN A 10 -15.34 4.10 31.79
CA ASN A 10 -13.98 4.61 31.95
C ASN A 10 -13.00 3.94 30.97
N PHE A 11 -13.15 2.64 30.72
CA PHE A 11 -12.33 1.93 29.73
C PHE A 11 -12.62 2.40 28.30
N ILE A 12 -13.89 2.60 27.94
CA ILE A 12 -14.30 3.16 26.64
C ILE A 12 -13.69 4.55 26.42
N LEU A 13 -13.77 5.43 27.43
CA LEU A 13 -13.23 6.78 27.37
C LEU A 13 -11.70 6.78 27.29
N LYS A 14 -11.03 5.99 28.14
CA LYS A 14 -9.57 5.87 28.19
C LYS A 14 -8.98 5.44 26.85
N HIS A 15 -9.67 4.56 26.12
CA HIS A 15 -9.20 3.99 24.86
C HIS A 15 -9.90 4.53 23.59
N ASP A 16 -10.71 5.59 23.72
CA ASP A 16 -11.51 6.19 22.62
C ASP A 16 -12.24 5.13 21.77
N LEU A 17 -12.91 4.19 22.44
CA LEU A 17 -13.50 3.02 21.76
C LEU A 17 -14.78 3.35 20.99
N ILE A 18 -15.64 4.20 21.58
CA ILE A 18 -16.98 4.51 21.08
C ILE A 18 -17.22 6.01 21.20
N ARG A 19 -17.66 6.63 20.11
CA ARG A 19 -18.17 8.00 20.07
C ARG A 19 -19.70 8.02 19.92
N PRO A 20 -20.39 9.07 20.38
CA PRO A 20 -21.86 9.09 20.44
C PRO A 20 -22.56 8.89 19.08
N ASP A 21 -21.93 9.30 17.98
CA ASP A 21 -22.45 9.32 16.62
C ASP A 21 -22.06 8.08 15.78
N GLU A 22 -21.24 7.18 16.33
CA GLU A 22 -20.75 6.00 15.60
C GLU A 22 -21.78 4.86 15.58
N LYS A 23 -21.96 4.23 14.41
CA LYS A 23 -22.81 3.05 14.24
C LYS A 23 -22.08 1.78 14.72
N LEU A 24 -22.70 1.09 15.66
CA LEU A 24 -22.15 -0.08 16.34
C LEU A 24 -22.84 -1.37 15.89
N LEU A 25 -22.06 -2.32 15.40
CA LEU A 25 -22.50 -3.69 15.15
C LEU A 25 -22.01 -4.60 16.28
N VAL A 26 -22.92 -5.11 17.10
CA VAL A 26 -22.59 -5.98 18.25
C VAL A 26 -22.69 -7.45 17.83
N ALA A 27 -21.59 -8.19 17.98
CA ALA A 27 -21.59 -9.62 17.72
C ALA A 27 -22.21 -10.39 18.90
N VAL A 28 -23.32 -11.07 18.66
CA VAL A 28 -24.05 -11.79 19.71
C VAL A 28 -24.05 -13.29 19.43
N SER A 29 -23.44 -14.05 20.34
CA SER A 29 -23.25 -15.50 20.20
C SER A 29 -24.18 -16.34 21.06
N GLY A 30 -25.18 -15.73 21.70
CA GLY A 30 -26.13 -16.42 22.59
C GLY A 30 -25.68 -16.53 24.06
N GLY A 31 -24.38 -16.39 24.33
CA GLY A 31 -23.81 -16.50 25.68
C GLY A 31 -23.96 -15.26 26.55
N PRO A 32 -23.76 -15.39 27.88
CA PRO A 32 -23.97 -14.33 28.86
C PRO A 32 -23.14 -13.07 28.58
N ASP A 33 -21.90 -13.22 28.09
CA ASP A 33 -21.02 -12.07 27.85
C ASP A 33 -21.55 -11.18 26.74
N SER A 34 -22.03 -11.82 25.66
CA SER A 34 -22.57 -11.11 24.52
C SER A 34 -23.90 -10.42 24.81
N PHE A 35 -24.74 -11.03 25.66
CA PHE A 35 -25.98 -10.41 26.13
C PHE A 35 -25.71 -9.25 27.09
N ALA A 36 -24.78 -9.40 28.03
CA ALA A 36 -24.36 -8.33 28.92
C ALA A 36 -23.81 -7.12 28.11
N LEU A 37 -23.01 -7.39 27.08
CA LEU A 37 -22.48 -6.34 26.20
C LEU A 37 -23.60 -5.64 25.43
N LEU A 38 -24.51 -6.41 24.83
CA LEU A 38 -25.65 -5.86 24.10
C LEU A 38 -26.52 -4.99 25.01
N HIS A 39 -26.85 -5.49 26.20
CA HIS A 39 -27.66 -4.76 27.18
C HIS A 39 -26.98 -3.46 27.59
N PHE A 40 -25.70 -3.51 27.98
CA PHE A 40 -24.93 -2.32 28.36
C PHE A 40 -24.91 -1.26 27.25
N LEU A 41 -24.71 -1.67 25.99
CA LEU A 41 -24.68 -0.73 24.87
C LEU A 41 -26.05 -0.14 24.54
N LEU A 42 -27.12 -0.93 24.64
CA LEU A 42 -28.48 -0.43 24.40
C LEU A 42 -28.92 0.59 25.45
N GLU A 43 -28.50 0.44 26.71
CA GLU A 43 -28.81 1.40 27.77
C GLU A 43 -28.10 2.76 27.58
N ARG A 44 -26.94 2.79 26.89
CA ARG A 44 -26.08 3.98 26.82
C ARG A 44 -25.99 4.64 25.45
N TYR A 45 -26.09 3.86 24.39
CA TYR A 45 -25.90 4.30 23.00
C TYR A 45 -27.12 3.98 22.14
N ASN A 46 -28.32 4.04 22.75
CA ASN A 46 -29.56 3.68 22.08
C ASN A 46 -29.74 4.44 20.75
N GLY A 47 -30.18 3.73 19.71
CA GLY A 47 -30.36 4.26 18.35
C GLY A 47 -29.17 4.04 17.39
N ASN A 48 -27.97 3.78 17.90
CA ASN A 48 -26.78 3.52 17.08
C ASN A 48 -26.28 2.07 17.16
N VAL A 49 -27.00 1.21 17.87
CA VAL A 49 -26.63 -0.20 18.08
C VAL A 49 -27.41 -1.08 17.10
N SER A 50 -26.73 -2.07 16.54
CA SER A 50 -27.29 -3.16 15.72
C SER A 50 -26.71 -4.50 16.14
N ILE A 51 -27.43 -5.58 15.87
CA ILE A 51 -27.06 -6.93 16.31
C ILE A 51 -26.63 -7.77 15.10
N ALA A 52 -25.52 -8.49 15.24
CA ALA A 52 -25.07 -9.50 14.29
C ALA A 52 -24.96 -10.88 14.97
N HIS A 53 -25.67 -11.87 14.45
CA HIS A 53 -25.64 -13.25 14.92
C HIS A 53 -25.30 -14.23 13.80
N LEU A 54 -24.34 -15.13 14.03
CA LEU A 54 -24.00 -16.21 13.10
C LEU A 54 -24.43 -17.55 13.68
N ASP A 55 -25.39 -18.19 13.04
CA ASP A 55 -25.77 -19.58 13.32
C ASP A 55 -24.78 -20.53 12.62
N HIS A 56 -24.08 -21.34 13.42
CA HIS A 56 -23.10 -22.31 12.97
C HIS A 56 -23.73 -23.63 12.45
N ALA A 57 -25.07 -23.75 12.47
CA ALA A 57 -25.85 -24.90 12.02
C ALA A 57 -25.48 -26.23 12.73
N LEU A 58 -25.08 -26.14 14.01
CA LEU A 58 -24.55 -27.30 14.75
C LEU A 58 -25.62 -28.06 15.54
N ARG A 59 -26.71 -27.38 15.95
CA ARG A 59 -27.74 -27.94 16.84
C ARG A 59 -29.14 -27.48 16.47
N VAL A 60 -30.14 -28.15 17.03
CA VAL A 60 -31.55 -27.74 16.97
C VAL A 60 -31.79 -26.51 17.87
N GLU A 61 -31.12 -26.43 19.02
CA GLU A 61 -31.20 -25.31 19.98
C GLU A 61 -30.71 -23.96 19.41
N SER A 62 -29.85 -23.97 18.39
CA SER A 62 -29.39 -22.75 17.70
C SER A 62 -30.53 -22.02 16.96
N VAL A 63 -31.66 -22.69 16.72
CA VAL A 63 -32.87 -22.07 16.16
C VAL A 63 -33.55 -21.21 17.22
N ASP A 64 -33.68 -21.72 18.45
CA ASP A 64 -34.31 -21.01 19.58
C ASP A 64 -33.51 -19.76 19.97
N GLU A 65 -32.17 -19.83 19.89
CA GLU A 65 -31.28 -18.68 20.15
C GLU A 65 -31.54 -17.52 19.16
N LYS A 66 -31.62 -17.85 17.87
CA LYS A 66 -31.86 -16.87 16.81
C LYS A 66 -33.25 -16.26 16.95
N GLU A 67 -34.28 -17.08 17.16
CA GLU A 67 -35.66 -16.62 17.31
C GLU A 67 -35.80 -15.67 18.50
N TYR A 68 -35.20 -16.02 19.64
CA TYR A 68 -35.16 -15.15 20.81
C TYR A 68 -34.46 -13.82 20.53
N LEU A 69 -33.30 -13.82 19.86
CA LEU A 69 -32.57 -12.59 19.52
C LEU A 69 -33.33 -11.73 18.52
N GLU A 70 -33.98 -12.34 17.54
CA GLU A 70 -34.79 -11.64 16.55
C GLU A 70 -36.01 -10.99 17.20
N GLN A 71 -36.67 -11.67 18.13
CA GLN A 71 -37.76 -11.10 18.93
C GLN A 71 -37.24 -9.96 19.82
N PHE A 72 -36.15 -10.18 20.55
CA PHE A 72 -35.53 -9.16 21.41
C PHE A 72 -35.19 -7.88 20.63
N ALA A 73 -34.66 -8.04 19.42
CA ALA A 73 -34.32 -6.93 18.53
C ALA A 73 -35.58 -6.19 18.04
N ARG A 74 -36.64 -6.91 17.66
CA ARG A 74 -37.92 -6.32 17.24
C ARG A 74 -38.58 -5.51 18.36
N GLU A 75 -38.63 -6.05 19.58
CA GLU A 75 -39.23 -5.38 20.74
C GLU A 75 -38.53 -4.05 21.09
N ARG A 76 -37.23 -3.95 20.80
CA ARG A 76 -36.40 -2.77 21.10
C ARG A 76 -36.12 -1.89 19.87
N ASN A 77 -36.70 -2.21 18.72
CA ASN A 77 -36.48 -1.52 17.44
C ASN A 77 -34.99 -1.44 17.05
N VAL A 78 -34.27 -2.54 17.22
CA VAL A 78 -32.83 -2.67 16.92
C VAL A 78 -32.64 -3.46 15.62
N PRO A 79 -31.84 -2.98 14.64
CA PRO A 79 -31.56 -3.75 13.44
C PRO A 79 -30.87 -5.08 13.75
N PHE A 80 -31.34 -6.16 13.13
CA PHE A 80 -30.84 -7.52 13.35
C PHE A 80 -30.35 -8.14 12.05
N TYR A 81 -29.08 -8.55 12.03
CA TYR A 81 -28.43 -9.23 10.92
C TYR A 81 -28.09 -10.64 11.33
N SER A 82 -28.53 -11.63 10.53
CA SER A 82 -28.19 -13.02 10.80
C SER A 82 -27.82 -13.78 9.53
N LYS A 83 -26.94 -14.77 9.70
CA LYS A 83 -26.56 -15.70 8.64
C LYS A 83 -26.41 -17.10 9.23
N ARG A 84 -26.75 -18.11 8.45
CA ARG A 84 -26.55 -19.53 8.79
C ARG A 84 -25.46 -20.11 7.91
N VAL A 85 -24.46 -20.76 8.50
CA VAL A 85 -23.34 -21.35 7.77
C VAL A 85 -23.04 -22.74 8.32
N ASP A 86 -22.95 -23.73 7.41
CA ASP A 86 -22.50 -25.07 7.74
C ASP A 86 -20.97 -25.09 7.90
N ILE A 87 -20.52 -25.12 9.15
CA ILE A 87 -19.09 -25.12 9.49
C ILE A 87 -18.40 -26.43 9.09
N LYS A 88 -19.10 -27.57 9.13
CA LYS A 88 -18.50 -28.87 8.77
C LYS A 88 -18.17 -28.92 7.29
N LYS A 89 -19.07 -28.39 6.44
CA LYS A 89 -18.81 -28.27 5.01
C LYS A 89 -17.59 -27.38 4.74
N LEU A 90 -17.54 -26.21 5.38
CA LEU A 90 -16.45 -25.25 5.23
C LEU A 90 -15.09 -25.82 5.71
N GLN A 91 -15.11 -26.63 6.77
CA GLN A 91 -13.92 -27.30 7.30
C GLN A 91 -13.24 -28.18 6.25
N VAL A 92 -14.03 -28.98 5.52
CA VAL A 92 -13.53 -29.89 4.48
C VAL A 92 -13.01 -29.12 3.28
N GLU A 93 -13.73 -28.10 2.83
CA GLU A 93 -13.35 -27.28 1.67
C GLU A 93 -12.04 -26.51 1.92
N MET A 94 -11.86 -25.93 3.10
CA MET A 94 -10.70 -25.09 3.41
C MET A 94 -9.56 -25.82 4.13
N LYS A 95 -9.72 -27.10 4.47
CA LYS A 95 -8.75 -27.92 5.23
C LYS A 95 -8.29 -27.26 6.54
N MET A 96 -9.24 -26.70 7.28
CA MET A 96 -8.98 -25.99 8.55
C MET A 96 -9.45 -26.82 9.75
N SER A 97 -9.00 -26.48 10.96
CA SER A 97 -9.64 -27.01 12.16
C SER A 97 -11.06 -26.44 12.31
N PHE A 98 -11.90 -27.11 13.10
CA PHE A 98 -13.28 -26.67 13.32
C PHE A 98 -13.36 -25.25 13.91
N GLU A 99 -12.56 -24.95 14.94
CA GLU A 99 -12.51 -23.61 15.55
C GLU A 99 -12.05 -22.54 14.56
N GLU A 100 -11.08 -22.87 13.70
CA GLU A 100 -10.60 -21.94 12.68
C GLU A 100 -11.65 -21.68 11.60
N ALA A 101 -12.38 -22.71 11.15
CA ALA A 101 -13.47 -22.58 10.19
C ALA A 101 -14.65 -21.77 10.78
N ALA A 102 -15.05 -22.06 12.02
CA ALA A 102 -16.09 -21.30 12.73
C ALA A 102 -15.70 -19.83 12.89
N ARG A 103 -14.45 -19.57 13.27
CA ARG A 103 -13.90 -18.21 13.38
C ARG A 103 -13.87 -17.52 12.02
N TYR A 104 -13.38 -18.19 10.98
CA TYR A 104 -13.33 -17.62 9.63
C TYR A 104 -14.72 -17.23 9.13
N ALA A 105 -15.71 -18.12 9.23
CA ALA A 105 -17.09 -17.85 8.84
C ALA A 105 -17.68 -16.63 9.59
N ARG A 106 -17.40 -16.55 10.90
CA ARG A 106 -17.86 -15.45 11.76
C ARG A 106 -17.29 -14.11 11.33
N TYR A 107 -15.98 -14.03 11.16
CA TYR A 107 -15.34 -12.79 10.74
C TYR A 107 -15.72 -12.41 9.30
N ALA A 108 -15.81 -13.36 8.37
CA ALA A 108 -16.25 -13.09 6.99
C ALA A 108 -17.68 -12.53 6.96
N PHE A 109 -18.61 -13.09 7.74
CA PHE A 109 -19.95 -12.55 7.88
C PHE A 109 -19.95 -11.12 8.43
N PHE A 110 -19.20 -10.86 9.50
CA PHE A 110 -19.12 -9.52 10.08
C PHE A 110 -18.47 -8.51 9.12
N GLU A 111 -17.44 -8.90 8.37
CA GLU A 111 -16.80 -8.03 7.36
C GLU A 111 -17.80 -7.58 6.30
N THR A 112 -18.64 -8.50 5.79
CA THR A 112 -19.71 -8.20 4.84
C THR A 112 -20.71 -7.20 5.41
N VAL A 113 -21.25 -7.46 6.61
CA VAL A 113 -22.27 -6.60 7.22
C VAL A 113 -21.71 -5.21 7.52
N VAL A 114 -20.48 -5.12 8.04
CA VAL A 114 -19.81 -3.83 8.33
C VAL A 114 -19.63 -3.01 7.05
N ALA A 115 -19.18 -3.63 5.96
CA ALA A 115 -18.94 -2.95 4.70
C ALA A 115 -20.23 -2.51 4.00
N GLU A 116 -21.22 -3.40 3.89
CA GLU A 116 -22.46 -3.14 3.14
C GLU A 116 -23.37 -2.11 3.84
N GLN A 117 -23.41 -2.12 5.17
CA GLN A 117 -24.29 -1.25 5.97
C GLN A 117 -23.58 0.01 6.49
N GLY A 118 -22.27 0.12 6.28
CA GLY A 118 -21.46 1.26 6.70
C GLY A 118 -21.39 1.41 8.23
N PHE A 119 -21.08 0.33 8.95
CA PHE A 119 -20.84 0.39 10.39
C PHE A 119 -19.43 0.90 10.71
N ASP A 120 -19.32 1.77 11.72
CA ASP A 120 -18.04 2.30 12.16
C ASP A 120 -17.28 1.28 13.03
N LYS A 121 -18.00 0.52 13.87
CA LYS A 121 -17.41 -0.44 14.81
C LYS A 121 -18.11 -1.80 14.79
N LEU A 122 -17.31 -2.87 14.81
CA LEU A 122 -17.71 -4.19 15.28
C LEU A 122 -17.34 -4.33 16.76
N VAL A 123 -18.31 -4.65 17.62
CA VAL A 123 -18.12 -4.82 19.05
C VAL A 123 -18.15 -6.29 19.44
N LEU A 124 -17.12 -6.77 20.12
CA LEU A 124 -17.04 -8.14 20.65
C LEU A 124 -16.98 -8.15 22.18
N ALA A 125 -17.63 -9.13 22.82
CA ALA A 125 -17.69 -9.29 24.27
C ALA A 125 -16.49 -10.05 24.88
N HIS A 126 -15.30 -9.93 24.29
CA HIS A 126 -14.11 -10.54 24.88
C HIS A 126 -13.73 -9.84 26.18
N HIS A 127 -13.35 -10.63 27.18
CA HIS A 127 -13.12 -10.16 28.54
C HIS A 127 -11.72 -10.48 29.08
N ALA A 128 -11.40 -10.08 30.31
CA ALA A 128 -10.06 -10.23 30.89
C ALA A 128 -9.62 -11.71 30.99
N ASP A 129 -10.52 -12.63 31.32
CA ASP A 129 -10.16 -14.06 31.35
C ASP A 129 -9.80 -14.59 29.94
N ASP A 130 -10.43 -14.09 28.87
CA ASP A 130 -10.05 -14.44 27.49
C ASP A 130 -8.64 -13.93 27.14
N GLN A 131 -8.20 -12.83 27.75
CA GLN A 131 -6.83 -12.35 27.61
C GLN A 131 -5.83 -13.29 28.23
N VAL A 132 -6.10 -13.75 29.46
CA VAL A 132 -5.25 -14.73 30.14
C VAL A 132 -5.09 -15.98 29.26
N GLU A 133 -6.20 -16.53 28.78
CA GLU A 133 -6.20 -17.68 27.85
C GLU A 133 -5.36 -17.39 26.61
N THR A 134 -5.59 -16.25 25.96
CA THR A 134 -4.92 -15.89 24.70
C THR A 134 -3.41 -15.71 24.90
N ILE A 135 -2.99 -15.03 25.96
CA ILE A 135 -1.57 -14.78 26.25
C ILE A 135 -0.85 -16.10 26.54
N LEU A 136 -1.41 -16.95 27.41
CA LEU A 136 -0.82 -18.23 27.76
C LEU A 136 -0.74 -19.18 26.56
N MET A 137 -1.81 -19.29 25.77
CA MET A 137 -1.80 -20.11 24.55
C MET A 137 -0.73 -19.64 23.54
N ARG A 138 -0.54 -18.32 23.39
CA ARG A 138 0.45 -17.76 22.46
C ARG A 138 1.88 -17.91 22.96
N LEU A 139 2.09 -17.83 24.27
CA LEU A 139 3.38 -18.13 24.92
C LEU A 139 3.77 -19.60 24.68
N VAL A 140 2.85 -20.54 24.93
CA VAL A 140 3.12 -21.98 24.72
C VAL A 140 3.34 -22.31 23.25
N ARG A 141 2.65 -21.64 22.33
CA ARG A 141 2.86 -21.80 20.88
C ARG A 141 4.18 -21.19 20.38
N GLY A 142 4.83 -20.32 21.17
CA GLY A 142 6.05 -19.61 20.76
C GLY A 142 5.78 -18.51 19.71
N SER A 143 4.70 -17.73 19.86
CA SER A 143 4.27 -16.72 18.87
C SER A 143 5.06 -15.41 18.95
N PHE A 144 5.97 -15.10 18.01
CA PHE A 144 6.89 -13.95 18.11
C PHE A 144 6.26 -12.54 18.04
N GLY A 145 6.95 -11.54 18.62
CA GLY A 145 6.66 -10.11 18.47
C GLY A 145 5.36 -9.66 19.15
N SER A 146 4.58 -8.82 18.45
CA SER A 146 3.25 -8.36 18.89
C SER A 146 2.24 -9.50 19.09
N GLY A 147 2.58 -10.71 18.61
CA GLY A 147 1.86 -11.94 18.91
C GLY A 147 1.70 -12.19 20.41
N TYR A 148 2.68 -11.92 21.27
CA TYR A 148 2.54 -12.21 22.70
C TYR A 148 1.61 -11.26 23.46
N ALA A 149 1.36 -10.07 22.93
CA ALA A 149 0.73 -8.99 23.66
C ALA A 149 -0.79 -9.13 23.85
N GLY A 150 -1.37 -10.32 23.59
CA GLY A 150 -2.80 -10.57 23.78
C GLY A 150 -3.70 -9.98 22.69
N MET A 151 -4.95 -9.72 23.03
CA MET A 151 -5.90 -9.02 22.15
C MET A 151 -5.81 -7.51 22.37
N ARG A 152 -5.97 -6.72 21.30
CA ARG A 152 -6.04 -5.25 21.42
C ARG A 152 -7.44 -4.80 21.84
N ALA A 153 -7.56 -3.70 22.56
CA ALA A 153 -8.86 -3.08 22.84
C ALA A 153 -9.54 -2.62 21.54
N ILE A 154 -8.76 -2.09 20.60
CA ILE A 154 -9.19 -1.57 19.30
C ILE A 154 -8.22 -2.02 18.19
N ARG A 155 -8.74 -2.33 17.01
CA ARG A 155 -7.92 -2.59 15.80
C ARG A 155 -8.71 -2.31 14.51
N PRO A 156 -8.03 -2.05 13.38
CA PRO A 156 -8.70 -1.96 12.07
C PRO A 156 -9.48 -3.24 11.73
N PHE A 157 -10.64 -3.10 11.11
CA PHE A 157 -11.48 -4.23 10.68
C PHE A 157 -12.45 -3.84 9.56
N SER A 158 -12.34 -4.48 8.39
CA SER A 158 -13.10 -4.10 7.19
C SER A 158 -12.93 -2.60 6.90
N SER A 159 -14.01 -1.89 6.55
CA SER A 159 -14.08 -0.43 6.43
C SER A 159 -14.07 0.32 7.76
N GLY A 160 -14.23 -0.36 8.90
CA GLY A 160 -14.33 0.23 10.24
C GLY A 160 -13.25 -0.26 11.22
N LYS A 161 -13.61 -0.36 12.51
CA LYS A 161 -12.74 -0.88 13.57
C LYS A 161 -13.42 -1.99 14.36
N LEU A 162 -12.64 -2.88 14.98
CA LEU A 162 -13.13 -3.87 15.94
C LEU A 162 -12.73 -3.44 17.34
N ILE A 163 -13.70 -3.35 18.24
CA ILE A 163 -13.53 -2.95 19.64
C ILE A 163 -13.96 -4.04 20.64
N ARG A 164 -13.39 -4.00 21.85
CA ARG A 164 -13.63 -4.94 22.95
C ARG A 164 -13.80 -4.20 24.28
N PRO A 165 -15.00 -3.67 24.59
CA PRO A 165 -15.21 -2.85 25.77
C PRO A 165 -15.02 -3.58 27.11
N PHE A 166 -15.20 -4.90 27.14
CA PHE A 166 -15.12 -5.70 28.37
C PHE A 166 -13.73 -6.25 28.67
N LEU A 167 -12.68 -5.79 27.97
CA LEU A 167 -11.37 -6.44 28.01
C LEU A 167 -10.66 -6.39 29.38
N GLU A 168 -11.04 -5.45 30.25
CA GLU A 168 -10.58 -5.36 31.65
C GLU A 168 -11.56 -5.98 32.65
N GLU A 169 -12.78 -6.37 32.23
CA GLU A 169 -13.77 -6.98 33.11
C GLU A 169 -13.58 -8.50 33.20
N THR A 170 -13.82 -9.06 34.38
CA THR A 170 -13.72 -10.50 34.59
C THR A 170 -15.03 -11.20 34.20
N LYS A 171 -14.95 -12.51 33.94
CA LYS A 171 -16.15 -13.31 33.69
C LYS A 171 -17.17 -13.23 34.84
N GLU A 172 -16.67 -13.16 36.07
CA GLU A 172 -17.47 -13.14 37.29
C GLU A 172 -18.23 -11.81 37.45
N THR A 173 -17.60 -10.68 37.13
CA THR A 173 -18.27 -9.36 37.15
C THR A 173 -19.34 -9.25 36.07
N ILE A 174 -19.06 -9.79 34.86
CA ILE A 174 -20.03 -9.84 33.76
C ILE A 174 -21.25 -10.70 34.12
N LEU A 175 -21.05 -11.87 34.73
CA LEU A 175 -22.14 -12.74 35.18
C LEU A 175 -22.99 -12.07 36.27
N THR A 176 -22.34 -11.42 37.23
CA THR A 176 -23.03 -10.67 38.30
C THR A 176 -23.90 -9.55 37.72
N TYR A 177 -23.38 -8.80 36.73
CA TYR A 177 -24.15 -7.79 36.01
C TYR A 177 -25.33 -8.40 35.25
N ALA A 178 -25.12 -9.48 34.50
CA ALA A 178 -26.17 -10.14 33.73
C ALA A 178 -27.30 -10.67 34.63
N GLN A 179 -26.95 -11.24 35.80
CA GLN A 179 -27.91 -11.70 36.79
C GLN A 179 -28.68 -10.55 37.44
N ALA A 180 -28.00 -9.47 37.81
CA ALA A 180 -28.62 -8.29 38.40
C ALA A 180 -29.60 -7.60 37.44
N ALA A 181 -29.29 -7.60 36.13
CA ALA A 181 -30.16 -7.09 35.09
C ALA A 181 -31.26 -8.08 34.64
N GLY A 182 -31.29 -9.31 35.19
CA GLY A 182 -32.28 -10.33 34.85
C GLY A 182 -32.20 -10.81 33.39
N LEU A 183 -30.99 -10.82 32.80
CA LEU A 183 -30.81 -11.18 31.39
C LEU A 183 -30.97 -12.68 31.18
N HIS A 184 -31.81 -13.04 30.21
CA HIS A 184 -31.86 -14.41 29.68
C HIS A 184 -30.75 -14.61 28.66
N TYR A 185 -29.98 -15.69 28.82
CA TYR A 185 -28.90 -16.09 27.94
C TYR A 185 -28.83 -17.62 27.85
N PHE A 186 -28.23 -18.12 26.77
CA PHE A 186 -28.10 -19.54 26.51
C PHE A 186 -26.73 -20.03 26.99
N VAL A 187 -26.71 -21.21 27.62
CA VAL A 187 -25.47 -21.84 28.11
C VAL A 187 -25.13 -23.00 27.18
N ASP A 188 -24.03 -22.84 26.44
CA ASP A 188 -23.58 -23.85 25.49
C ASP A 188 -22.71 -24.91 26.20
N GLU A 189 -23.26 -26.14 26.30
CA GLU A 189 -22.60 -27.33 26.88
C GLU A 189 -21.29 -27.76 26.19
N THR A 190 -21.04 -27.36 24.93
CA THR A 190 -19.76 -27.69 24.26
C THR A 190 -18.59 -26.87 24.76
N ASN A 191 -18.83 -25.77 25.47
CA ASN A 191 -17.78 -25.01 26.16
C ASN A 191 -17.11 -25.83 27.27
N ASP A 192 -17.73 -26.93 27.72
CA ASP A 192 -17.17 -27.82 28.74
C ASP A 192 -16.31 -28.95 28.14
N SER A 193 -16.26 -29.09 26.82
CA SER A 193 -15.48 -30.15 26.17
C SER A 193 -13.97 -29.97 26.35
N PRO A 194 -13.23 -30.97 26.87
CA PRO A 194 -11.78 -30.91 27.04
C PRO A 194 -10.99 -31.10 25.73
N LEU A 195 -11.68 -31.44 24.63
CA LEU A 195 -11.05 -31.65 23.32
C LEU A 195 -10.33 -30.39 22.83
N TYR A 196 -10.90 -29.23 23.10
CA TYR A 196 -10.40 -27.94 22.63
C TYR A 196 -9.35 -27.37 23.57
N THR A 197 -8.21 -26.93 23.00
CA THR A 197 -7.09 -26.39 23.78
C THR A 197 -7.53 -25.21 24.63
N ARG A 198 -8.31 -24.29 24.08
CA ARG A 198 -8.77 -23.10 24.81
C ARG A 198 -9.61 -23.46 26.04
N ASN A 199 -10.50 -24.45 25.92
CA ASN A 199 -11.33 -24.92 27.04
C ASN A 199 -10.49 -25.51 28.17
N ARG A 200 -9.40 -26.23 27.86
CA ARG A 200 -8.48 -26.74 28.90
C ARG A 200 -7.83 -25.60 29.70
N TYR A 201 -7.40 -24.53 29.02
CA TYR A 201 -6.84 -23.35 29.71
C TYR A 201 -7.88 -22.69 30.61
N ARG A 202 -9.11 -22.53 30.12
CA ARG A 202 -10.23 -21.94 30.88
C ARG A 202 -10.63 -22.76 32.11
N ARG A 203 -10.63 -24.09 32.01
CA ARG A 203 -11.11 -24.98 33.08
C ARG A 203 -10.05 -25.31 34.12
N GLU A 204 -8.79 -25.47 33.70
CA GLU A 204 -7.74 -25.96 34.59
C GLU A 204 -6.79 -24.84 35.01
N LEU A 205 -6.30 -24.07 34.04
CA LEU A 205 -5.20 -23.13 34.26
C LEU A 205 -5.66 -21.78 34.82
N VAL A 206 -6.71 -21.17 34.25
CA VAL A 206 -7.24 -19.88 34.73
C VAL A 206 -7.72 -19.99 36.19
N PRO A 207 -8.49 -21.02 36.61
CA PRO A 207 -8.90 -21.17 38.00
C PRO A 207 -7.73 -21.44 38.94
N PHE A 208 -6.73 -22.19 38.49
CA PHE A 208 -5.49 -22.36 39.26
C PHE A 208 -4.81 -21.02 39.52
N LEU A 209 -4.60 -20.21 38.48
CA LEU A 209 -4.00 -18.89 38.61
C LEU A 209 -4.82 -17.93 39.49
N LYS A 210 -6.16 -18.01 39.42
CA LYS A 210 -7.05 -17.24 40.29
C LYS A 210 -6.95 -17.63 41.77
N ARG A 211 -6.69 -18.91 42.08
CA ARG A 211 -6.41 -19.34 43.46
C ARG A 211 -5.09 -18.78 43.98
N GLU A 212 -4.07 -18.70 43.13
CA GLU A 212 -2.79 -18.06 43.48
C GLU A 212 -2.94 -16.54 43.66
N ASN A 213 -3.71 -15.90 42.78
CA ASN A 213 -4.01 -14.48 42.87
C ASN A 213 -5.38 -14.16 42.27
N PRO A 214 -6.38 -13.76 43.10
CA PRO A 214 -7.71 -13.41 42.62
C PRO A 214 -7.74 -12.30 41.56
N ARG A 215 -6.73 -11.41 41.55
CA ARG A 215 -6.60 -10.29 40.59
C ARG A 215 -5.76 -10.65 39.35
N VAL A 216 -5.52 -11.93 39.08
CA VAL A 216 -4.66 -12.35 37.95
C VAL A 216 -5.18 -11.84 36.60
N SER A 217 -6.49 -11.86 36.37
CA SER A 217 -7.08 -11.39 35.11
C SER A 217 -6.81 -9.89 34.88
N GLU A 218 -6.91 -9.07 35.93
CA GLU A 218 -6.58 -7.63 35.89
C GLU A 218 -5.10 -7.41 35.58
N HIS A 219 -4.21 -8.18 36.22
CA HIS A 219 -2.77 -8.08 35.98
C HIS A 219 -2.38 -8.46 34.54
N PHE A 220 -3.01 -9.49 33.97
CA PHE A 220 -2.80 -9.87 32.57
C PHE A 220 -3.35 -8.83 31.60
N ALA A 221 -4.51 -8.22 31.91
CA ALA A 221 -5.06 -7.14 31.10
C ALA A 221 -4.12 -5.92 31.10
N ARG A 222 -3.63 -5.48 32.27
CA ARG A 222 -2.65 -4.39 32.37
C ARG A 222 -1.34 -4.71 31.64
N PHE A 223 -0.79 -5.90 31.86
CA PHE A 223 0.40 -6.38 31.16
C PHE A 223 0.23 -6.37 29.63
N SER A 224 -0.95 -6.76 29.15
CA SER A 224 -1.29 -6.73 27.73
C SER A 224 -1.25 -5.31 27.16
N VAL A 225 -1.78 -4.32 27.88
CA VAL A 225 -1.79 -2.91 27.45
C VAL A 225 -0.37 -2.34 27.45
N GLU A 226 0.36 -2.44 28.56
CA GLU A 226 1.74 -1.93 28.69
C GLU A 226 2.64 -2.54 27.60
N LEU A 227 2.56 -3.86 27.39
CA LEU A 227 3.35 -4.52 26.36
C LEU A 227 2.95 -4.11 24.94
N GLN A 228 1.67 -3.82 24.68
CA GLN A 228 1.23 -3.33 23.37
C GLN A 228 1.78 -1.93 23.08
N GLU A 229 1.77 -1.03 24.06
CA GLU A 229 2.29 0.33 23.94
C GLU A 229 3.80 0.31 23.64
N ASP A 230 4.57 -0.48 24.39
CA ASP A 230 6.00 -0.69 24.13
C ASP A 230 6.25 -1.27 22.73
N MET A 231 5.40 -2.20 22.29
CA MET A 231 5.53 -2.83 20.98
C MET A 231 5.22 -1.86 19.84
N ASP A 232 4.20 -1.03 20.00
CA ASP A 232 3.79 -0.01 19.03
C ASP A 232 4.88 1.06 18.87
N PHE A 233 5.47 1.53 19.97
CA PHE A 233 6.61 2.46 19.93
C PHE A 233 7.81 1.85 19.19
N LEU A 234 8.14 0.58 19.46
CA LEU A 234 9.24 -0.09 18.78
C LEU A 234 8.93 -0.38 17.29
N ASP A 235 7.67 -0.61 16.94
CA ASP A 235 7.24 -0.75 15.54
C ASP A 235 7.33 0.58 14.79
N GLU A 236 6.98 1.69 15.43
CA GLU A 236 7.16 3.05 14.88
C GLU A 236 8.63 3.34 14.60
N LEU A 237 9.53 3.10 15.58
CA LEU A 237 10.97 3.26 15.40
C LEU A 237 11.52 2.37 14.27
N ALA A 238 11.01 1.15 14.14
CA ALA A 238 11.40 0.25 13.05
C ALA A 238 10.91 0.77 11.69
N GLN A 239 9.70 1.33 11.60
CA GLN A 239 9.19 1.94 10.38
C GLN A 239 10.00 3.18 9.97
N GLN A 240 10.36 4.04 10.91
CA GLN A 240 11.20 5.20 10.66
C GLN A 240 12.58 4.78 10.11
N LYS A 241 13.21 3.78 10.74
CA LYS A 241 14.49 3.22 10.25
C LYS A 241 14.36 2.54 8.89
N PHE A 242 13.24 1.87 8.63
CA PHE A 242 12.97 1.29 7.34
C PHE A 242 12.77 2.36 6.26
N ALA A 243 12.13 3.49 6.56
CA ALA A 243 11.99 4.60 5.63
C ALA A 243 13.35 5.24 5.28
N GLU A 244 14.31 5.24 6.22
CA GLU A 244 15.67 5.76 6.01
C GLU A 244 16.54 4.83 5.16
N PHE A 245 16.46 3.51 5.39
CA PHE A 245 17.42 2.54 4.83
C PHE A 245 16.81 1.48 3.91
N GLY A 246 15.49 1.45 3.80
CA GLY A 246 14.72 0.44 3.08
C GLY A 246 13.96 1.02 1.90
N GLU A 247 13.64 0.16 0.94
CA GLU A 247 12.91 0.53 -0.26
C GLU A 247 12.01 -0.63 -0.69
N VAL A 248 10.73 -0.34 -0.98
CA VAL A 248 9.81 -1.32 -1.54
C VAL A 248 9.75 -1.11 -3.05
N LYS A 249 10.09 -2.16 -3.82
CA LYS A 249 10.13 -2.15 -5.28
C LYS A 249 9.10 -3.11 -5.86
N SER A 250 8.85 -3.01 -7.16
CA SER A 250 7.98 -3.96 -7.86
C SER A 250 8.49 -5.40 -7.83
N SER A 251 9.82 -5.60 -7.76
CA SER A 251 10.46 -6.90 -7.71
C SER A 251 10.58 -7.49 -6.30
N GLY A 252 10.35 -6.69 -5.25
CA GLY A 252 10.61 -7.11 -3.88
C GLY A 252 10.84 -5.96 -2.90
N VAL A 253 11.53 -6.28 -1.82
CA VAL A 253 11.78 -5.37 -0.69
C VAL A 253 13.28 -5.36 -0.41
N GLU A 254 13.87 -4.19 -0.32
CA GLU A 254 15.31 -4.04 -0.07
C GLU A 254 15.57 -3.29 1.24
N LEU A 255 16.68 -3.63 1.90
CA LEU A 255 17.13 -2.94 3.12
C LEU A 255 18.66 -2.90 3.17
N GLN A 256 19.22 -1.72 3.48
CA GLN A 256 20.68 -1.57 3.63
C GLN A 256 21.19 -2.27 4.89
N ILE A 257 22.27 -3.02 4.76
CA ILE A 257 22.90 -3.78 5.86
C ILE A 257 23.48 -2.85 6.92
N SER A 258 24.09 -1.74 6.50
CA SER A 258 24.57 -0.68 7.40
C SER A 258 23.44 -0.14 8.29
N GLY A 259 22.28 0.12 7.70
CA GLY A 259 21.07 0.56 8.39
C GLY A 259 20.62 -0.44 9.46
N ILE A 260 20.56 -1.74 9.11
CA ILE A 260 20.23 -2.80 10.06
C ILE A 260 21.27 -2.85 11.19
N LYS A 261 22.57 -2.92 10.86
CA LYS A 261 23.64 -3.05 11.87
C LYS A 261 23.74 -1.85 12.80
N SER A 262 23.36 -0.66 12.32
CA SER A 262 23.32 0.56 13.14
C SER A 262 22.20 0.56 14.19
N ALA A 263 21.15 -0.25 13.97
CA ALA A 263 20.02 -0.33 14.87
C ALA A 263 20.31 -1.26 16.06
N ALA A 264 19.68 -0.98 17.20
CA ALA A 264 19.72 -1.88 18.35
C ALA A 264 19.11 -3.25 17.99
N PHE A 265 19.58 -4.33 18.62
CA PHE A 265 19.16 -5.69 18.30
C PHE A 265 17.62 -5.94 18.32
N PRO A 266 16.82 -5.33 19.23
CA PRO A 266 15.36 -5.39 19.14
C PRO A 266 14.80 -4.81 17.83
N LEU A 267 15.34 -3.68 17.37
CA LEU A 267 14.94 -3.05 16.11
C LEU A 267 15.40 -3.86 14.90
N GLN A 268 16.58 -4.49 14.95
CA GLN A 268 17.01 -5.39 13.87
C GLN A 268 16.00 -6.51 13.61
N ARG A 269 15.55 -7.18 14.68
CA ARG A 269 14.51 -8.23 14.59
C ARG A 269 13.22 -7.69 13.96
N ARG A 270 12.78 -6.49 14.36
CA ARG A 270 11.57 -5.85 13.82
C ARG A 270 11.72 -5.41 12.37
N LEU A 271 12.89 -4.89 11.97
CA LEU A 271 13.18 -4.55 10.57
C LEU A 271 13.10 -5.78 9.67
N ILE A 272 13.65 -6.93 10.11
CA ILE A 272 13.50 -8.19 9.38
C ILE A 272 12.02 -8.63 9.33
N HIS A 273 11.29 -8.49 10.43
CA HIS A 273 9.87 -8.82 10.47
C HIS A 273 9.03 -7.92 9.55
N LEU A 274 9.38 -6.63 9.46
CA LEU A 274 8.74 -5.65 8.57
C LEU A 274 9.05 -5.96 7.09
N LEU A 275 10.31 -6.32 6.78
CA LEU A 275 10.69 -6.81 5.46
C LEU A 275 9.85 -8.05 5.07
N LEU A 276 9.69 -9.00 5.99
CA LEU A 276 8.86 -10.18 5.78
C LEU A 276 7.38 -9.83 5.61
N ASN A 277 6.83 -8.88 6.37
CA ASN A 277 5.47 -8.38 6.21
C ASN A 277 5.23 -7.79 4.82
N TYR A 278 6.21 -7.08 4.25
CA TYR A 278 6.10 -6.57 2.89
C TYR A 278 6.17 -7.69 1.84
N LEU A 279 6.94 -8.76 2.09
CA LEU A 279 7.05 -9.90 1.17
C LEU A 279 5.82 -10.81 1.19
N TYR A 280 5.22 -11.03 2.35
CA TYR A 280 4.08 -11.92 2.56
C TYR A 280 2.80 -11.11 2.76
N LYS A 281 1.90 -11.13 1.78
CA LYS A 281 0.57 -10.51 1.90
C LYS A 281 -0.46 -11.56 2.34
N ASN A 282 -1.63 -11.13 2.79
CA ASN A 282 -2.83 -11.96 2.95
C ASN A 282 -2.68 -13.23 3.80
N GLY A 283 -1.99 -13.16 4.95
CA GLY A 283 -1.98 -14.24 5.94
C GLY A 283 -1.02 -15.41 5.67
N GLU A 284 -0.21 -15.34 4.61
CA GLU A 284 0.83 -16.32 4.28
C GLU A 284 2.00 -16.34 5.29
N MET A 285 2.05 -15.36 6.21
CA MET A 285 3.08 -15.26 7.24
C MET A 285 3.07 -16.43 8.24
N LYS A 286 1.98 -17.22 8.31
CA LYS A 286 1.86 -18.34 9.26
C LYS A 286 2.94 -19.42 9.12
N GLU A 287 3.59 -19.52 7.95
CA GLU A 287 4.68 -20.48 7.69
C GLU A 287 6.06 -19.95 8.11
N ILE A 288 6.16 -18.70 8.54
CA ILE A 288 7.40 -18.08 8.98
C ILE A 288 7.60 -18.32 10.48
N SER A 289 8.67 -19.03 10.83
CA SER A 289 9.12 -19.24 12.21
C SER A 289 10.25 -18.28 12.60
N ALA A 290 10.55 -18.15 13.89
CA ALA A 290 11.71 -17.37 14.35
C ALA A 290 13.04 -17.86 13.80
N ARG A 291 13.15 -19.15 13.48
CA ARG A 291 14.34 -19.69 12.85
C ARG A 291 14.66 -18.96 11.55
N HIS A 292 13.64 -18.61 10.74
CA HIS A 292 13.85 -17.84 9.52
C HIS A 292 14.37 -16.43 9.83
N VAL A 293 13.82 -15.76 10.86
CA VAL A 293 14.28 -14.43 11.28
C VAL A 293 15.75 -14.49 11.73
N GLU A 294 16.13 -15.50 12.52
CA GLU A 294 17.50 -15.72 12.95
C GLU A 294 18.44 -16.03 11.77
N GLU A 295 18.02 -16.84 10.81
CA GLU A 295 18.81 -17.15 9.61
C GLU A 295 19.03 -15.90 8.73
N ILE A 296 18.05 -15.00 8.65
CA ILE A 296 18.19 -13.71 7.95
C ILE A 296 19.16 -12.80 8.72
N LEU A 297 19.06 -12.71 10.04
CA LEU A 297 20.02 -11.93 10.85
C LEU A 297 21.46 -12.46 10.70
N LYS A 298 21.65 -13.78 10.69
CA LYS A 298 22.95 -14.39 10.38
C LYS A 298 23.44 -14.03 8.97
N LEU A 299 22.55 -13.83 8.00
CA LEU A 299 22.89 -13.37 6.66
C LEU A 299 23.43 -11.93 6.67
N VAL A 300 22.88 -11.06 7.52
CA VAL A 300 23.34 -9.67 7.74
C VAL A 300 24.76 -9.66 8.32
N GLU A 301 25.06 -10.58 9.24
CA GLU A 301 26.33 -10.60 9.97
C GLU A 301 27.51 -11.14 9.17
N ARG A 302 27.29 -12.07 8.23
CA ARG A 302 28.37 -12.72 7.46
C ARG A 302 29.27 -11.73 6.69
N ASP A 303 30.49 -12.13 6.35
CA ASP A 303 31.38 -11.31 5.50
C ASP A 303 31.22 -11.59 4.00
N ASN A 304 30.56 -12.71 3.65
CA ASN A 304 30.38 -13.08 2.25
C ASN A 304 29.41 -12.10 1.56
N PRO A 305 29.83 -11.38 0.51
CA PRO A 305 29.01 -10.35 -0.16
C PRO A 305 27.83 -10.92 -0.94
N SER A 306 27.75 -12.24 -1.13
CA SER A 306 26.61 -12.88 -1.78
C SER A 306 26.21 -14.17 -1.07
N ALA A 307 24.98 -14.18 -0.56
CA ALA A 307 24.37 -15.35 0.06
C ALA A 307 22.86 -15.33 -0.21
N LYS A 308 22.24 -16.51 -0.19
CA LYS A 308 20.82 -16.70 -0.51
C LYS A 308 20.17 -17.59 0.55
N LEU A 309 18.94 -17.25 0.91
CA LEU A 309 18.05 -18.02 1.76
C LEU A 309 16.72 -18.20 1.05
N ASN A 310 16.28 -19.45 0.86
CA ASN A 310 14.94 -19.73 0.36
C ASN A 310 13.96 -19.65 1.52
N LEU A 311 12.84 -19.00 1.30
CA LEU A 311 11.73 -18.94 2.24
C LEU A 311 10.54 -19.76 1.71
N PRO A 312 9.53 -20.07 2.55
CA PRO A 312 8.29 -20.71 2.11
C PRO A 312 7.60 -19.96 0.96
N ASN A 313 6.68 -20.64 0.26
CA ASN A 313 5.89 -20.08 -0.85
C ASN A 313 6.72 -19.46 -1.99
N GLY A 314 7.90 -20.04 -2.26
CA GLY A 314 8.73 -19.68 -3.43
C GLY A 314 9.39 -18.30 -3.35
N ARG A 315 9.45 -17.70 -2.16
CA ARG A 315 10.13 -16.43 -1.91
C ARG A 315 11.60 -16.65 -1.58
N GLU A 316 12.39 -15.60 -1.78
CA GLU A 316 13.83 -15.65 -1.57
C GLU A 316 14.29 -14.39 -0.86
N ILE A 317 15.20 -14.53 0.09
CA ILE A 317 16.01 -13.42 0.60
C ILE A 317 17.44 -13.65 0.17
N ARG A 318 18.08 -12.62 -0.37
CA ARG A 318 19.49 -12.66 -0.77
C ARG A 318 20.23 -11.44 -0.27
N ARG A 319 21.50 -11.63 0.03
CA ARG A 319 22.45 -10.56 0.26
C ARG A 319 23.16 -10.21 -1.05
N VAL A 320 23.21 -8.93 -1.35
CA VAL A 320 23.88 -8.37 -2.52
C VAL A 320 24.74 -7.20 -2.02
N TYR A 321 26.03 -7.47 -1.78
CA TYR A 321 26.97 -6.51 -1.19
C TYR A 321 26.45 -5.95 0.15
N GLU A 322 26.10 -4.66 0.17
CA GLU A 322 25.62 -3.89 1.33
C GLU A 322 24.09 -3.87 1.46
N ARG A 323 23.38 -4.73 0.74
CA ARG A 323 21.91 -4.81 0.79
C ARG A 323 21.42 -6.23 1.05
N ILE A 324 20.31 -6.33 1.77
CA ILE A 324 19.45 -7.50 1.78
C ILE A 324 18.25 -7.21 0.88
N GLU A 325 17.98 -8.13 -0.05
CA GLU A 325 16.87 -8.08 -0.99
C GLU A 325 15.98 -9.29 -0.74
N GLY A 326 14.73 -9.04 -0.35
CA GLY A 326 13.65 -10.01 -0.41
C GLY A 326 12.96 -9.92 -1.77
N LEU A 327 12.77 -11.05 -2.45
CA LEU A 327 12.16 -11.10 -3.77
C LEU A 327 10.74 -11.65 -3.68
N PHE A 328 9.82 -11.02 -4.41
CA PHE A 328 8.51 -11.61 -4.66
C PHE A 328 8.67 -12.89 -5.51
N PRO A 329 7.73 -13.84 -5.43
CA PRO A 329 7.77 -15.03 -6.25
C PRO A 329 7.81 -14.64 -7.73
N VAL A 330 8.93 -14.87 -8.39
CA VAL A 330 9.04 -14.64 -9.84
C VAL A 330 8.42 -15.84 -10.54
N GLY A 331 7.43 -15.59 -11.39
CA GLY A 331 6.94 -16.58 -12.35
C GLY A 331 8.08 -17.07 -13.25
N GLN A 332 8.55 -18.29 -12.99
CA GLN A 332 9.32 -19.23 -13.83
C GLN A 332 10.47 -18.75 -14.76
N LYS A 333 11.64 -19.39 -14.56
CA LYS A 333 12.80 -19.68 -15.46
C LYS A 333 13.01 -18.80 -16.72
N ASN A 334 14.18 -18.16 -16.80
CA ASN A 334 14.79 -17.68 -18.06
C ASN A 334 14.73 -18.81 -19.12
N GLN A 335 13.90 -18.63 -20.16
CA GLN A 335 13.86 -19.54 -21.31
C GLN A 335 14.91 -19.13 -22.33
N GLU A 336 15.59 -20.13 -22.89
CA GLU A 336 16.41 -19.99 -24.10
C GLU A 336 15.57 -19.38 -25.23
N PHE A 337 16.18 -18.50 -26.02
CA PHE A 337 15.52 -17.90 -27.17
C PHE A 337 16.42 -17.92 -28.40
N TYR A 338 15.78 -17.95 -29.57
CA TYR A 338 16.41 -17.99 -30.88
C TYR A 338 15.54 -17.19 -31.86
N HIS A 339 16.13 -16.18 -32.49
CA HIS A 339 15.48 -15.35 -33.51
C HIS A 339 16.38 -15.23 -34.74
N GLN A 340 15.77 -15.24 -35.92
CA GLN A 340 16.43 -14.89 -37.18
C GLN A 340 16.11 -13.43 -37.51
N MET A 341 17.08 -12.73 -38.08
CA MET A 341 17.00 -11.31 -38.41
C MET A 341 17.55 -11.07 -39.82
N GLU A 342 16.71 -10.49 -40.67
CA GLU A 342 17.03 -10.02 -42.01
C GLU A 342 17.10 -8.48 -42.11
N ILE A 343 17.40 -7.99 -43.30
CA ILE A 343 17.54 -6.56 -43.56
C ILE A 343 16.18 -5.88 -43.42
N GLY A 344 16.08 -4.92 -42.50
CA GLY A 344 14.84 -4.18 -42.22
C GLY A 344 14.10 -4.67 -40.99
N ASP A 345 14.45 -5.85 -40.47
CA ASP A 345 13.77 -6.46 -39.34
C ASP A 345 13.96 -5.68 -38.03
N ARG A 346 12.93 -5.82 -37.21
CA ARG A 346 12.84 -5.34 -35.84
C ARG A 346 12.48 -6.51 -34.94
N ILE A 347 13.45 -7.01 -34.17
CA ILE A 347 13.24 -8.10 -33.21
C ILE A 347 13.11 -7.50 -31.81
N VAL A 348 11.99 -7.77 -31.16
CA VAL A 348 11.75 -7.43 -29.76
C VAL A 348 11.97 -8.69 -28.91
N LEU A 349 12.91 -8.62 -27.98
CA LEU A 349 13.20 -9.69 -27.04
C LEU A 349 12.22 -9.64 -25.85
N ARG A 350 12.12 -10.75 -25.12
CA ARG A 350 11.19 -10.86 -23.97
C ARG A 350 11.46 -9.87 -22.84
N ASP A 351 12.70 -9.43 -22.68
CA ASP A 351 13.07 -8.39 -21.72
C ASP A 351 12.70 -6.98 -22.21
N GLY A 352 12.00 -6.88 -23.35
CA GLY A 352 11.57 -5.66 -24.03
C GLY A 352 12.67 -4.96 -24.82
N SER A 353 13.89 -5.52 -24.87
CA SER A 353 14.96 -4.95 -25.67
C SER A 353 14.72 -5.16 -27.17
N GLU A 354 15.21 -4.24 -27.98
CA GLU A 354 14.97 -4.23 -29.41
C GLU A 354 16.29 -4.30 -30.17
N LEU A 355 16.37 -5.22 -31.13
CA LEU A 355 17.40 -5.21 -32.16
C LEU A 355 16.78 -4.82 -33.50
N LYS A 356 17.44 -3.89 -34.20
CA LYS A 356 17.02 -3.44 -35.52
C LYS A 356 18.16 -3.49 -36.50
N MET A 357 17.96 -4.17 -37.63
CA MET A 357 18.94 -4.24 -38.70
C MET A 357 18.56 -3.30 -39.84
N ARG A 358 19.52 -2.51 -40.31
CA ARG A 358 19.37 -1.69 -41.51
C ARG A 358 20.58 -1.87 -42.42
N GLN A 359 20.34 -1.91 -43.72
CA GLN A 359 21.39 -1.71 -44.70
C GLN A 359 21.63 -0.21 -44.86
N LYS A 360 22.89 0.21 -44.84
CA LYS A 360 23.25 1.61 -45.03
C LYS A 360 23.05 2.01 -46.50
N SER A 361 22.07 2.86 -46.77
CA SER A 361 22.03 3.76 -47.94
C SER A 361 22.67 5.08 -47.51
N ALA A 362 23.50 5.69 -48.35
CA ALA A 362 24.48 6.74 -48.02
C ALA A 362 24.05 7.76 -46.93
N GLY A 363 24.90 7.98 -45.91
CA GLY A 363 24.84 9.19 -45.06
C GLY A 363 24.38 9.06 -43.59
N VAL A 364 24.55 7.93 -42.90
CA VAL A 364 24.23 7.84 -41.46
C VAL A 364 25.45 8.18 -40.60
N GLU A 365 25.37 9.26 -39.79
CA GLU A 365 26.29 9.54 -38.68
C GLU A 365 26.12 8.50 -37.56
N THR A 366 27.24 8.06 -36.98
CA THR A 366 27.27 6.97 -35.98
C THR A 366 27.84 7.38 -34.62
N SER A 367 27.87 8.67 -34.32
CA SER A 367 28.28 9.16 -33.00
C SER A 367 27.25 8.73 -31.93
N GLY A 368 27.70 8.05 -30.87
CA GLY A 368 26.86 7.66 -29.73
C GLY A 368 25.97 6.41 -29.88
N LEU A 369 26.11 5.63 -30.95
CA LEU A 369 25.26 4.45 -31.18
C LEU A 369 25.67 3.21 -30.36
N ASP A 370 24.74 2.65 -29.58
CA ASP A 370 24.83 1.29 -29.03
C ASP A 370 24.48 0.27 -30.14
N GLY A 371 25.46 -0.01 -31.01
CA GLY A 371 25.26 -0.79 -32.23
C GLY A 371 26.57 -1.33 -32.80
N ILE A 372 26.51 -2.32 -33.69
CA ILE A 372 27.66 -2.84 -34.44
C ILE A 372 27.48 -2.56 -35.94
N ILE A 373 28.59 -2.26 -36.63
CA ILE A 373 28.65 -2.10 -38.08
C ILE A 373 29.49 -3.22 -38.66
N VAL A 374 28.92 -4.01 -39.57
CA VAL A 374 29.62 -5.11 -40.24
C VAL A 374 29.62 -4.93 -41.75
N ASP A 375 30.68 -5.39 -42.40
CA ASP A 375 30.77 -5.42 -43.86
C ASP A 375 29.81 -6.48 -44.41
N ALA A 376 29.02 -6.11 -45.41
CA ALA A 376 28.00 -7.00 -45.98
C ALA A 376 28.61 -8.20 -46.72
N GLU A 377 29.87 -8.09 -47.18
CA GLU A 377 30.56 -9.17 -47.87
C GLU A 377 31.23 -10.18 -46.92
N GLU A 378 31.46 -9.80 -45.64
CA GLU A 378 32.14 -10.64 -44.66
C GLU A 378 31.18 -11.43 -43.74
N VAL A 379 29.86 -11.21 -43.89
CA VAL A 379 28.82 -11.74 -43.00
C VAL A 379 27.73 -12.44 -43.80
N THR A 380 27.32 -13.62 -43.33
CA THR A 380 26.25 -14.42 -43.94
C THR A 380 24.92 -14.21 -43.23
N LEU A 381 23.86 -13.85 -43.98
CA LEU A 381 22.48 -13.72 -43.49
C LEU A 381 21.72 -15.05 -43.51
N PRO A 382 20.63 -15.19 -42.72
CA PRO A 382 20.14 -14.24 -41.71
C PRO A 382 21.06 -14.16 -40.50
N LEU A 383 21.05 -13.02 -39.81
CA LEU A 383 21.71 -12.91 -38.51
C LEU A 383 20.89 -13.67 -37.48
N ILE A 384 21.58 -14.31 -36.53
CA ILE A 384 20.94 -15.09 -35.47
C ILE A 384 21.10 -14.35 -34.15
N ILE A 385 20.00 -14.17 -33.43
CA ILE A 385 19.97 -13.62 -32.07
C ILE A 385 19.55 -14.74 -31.13
N ARG A 386 20.46 -15.17 -30.26
CA ARG A 386 20.22 -16.28 -29.34
C ARG A 386 20.83 -16.08 -27.96
N THR A 387 20.45 -16.92 -27.01
CA THR A 387 21.16 -17.05 -25.74
C THR A 387 22.54 -17.72 -25.93
N ARG A 388 23.39 -17.60 -24.91
CA ARG A 388 24.74 -18.21 -24.92
C ARG A 388 24.68 -19.73 -24.97
N LEU A 389 25.60 -20.33 -25.73
CA LEU A 389 25.81 -21.77 -25.77
C LEU A 389 27.12 -22.14 -25.04
N PRO A 390 27.19 -23.35 -24.43
CA PRO A 390 28.43 -23.85 -23.85
C PRO A 390 29.54 -23.89 -24.90
N GLY A 391 30.68 -23.26 -24.59
CA GLY A 391 31.85 -23.25 -25.48
C GLY A 391 31.95 -22.06 -26.44
N ASP A 392 30.95 -21.17 -26.47
CA ASP A 392 30.97 -19.94 -27.28
C ASP A 392 32.27 -19.13 -27.08
N LYS A 393 32.89 -18.74 -28.19
CA LYS A 393 34.12 -17.95 -28.26
C LYS A 393 33.97 -16.79 -29.24
N MET A 394 34.54 -15.64 -28.91
CA MET A 394 34.53 -14.44 -29.75
C MET A 394 35.95 -13.89 -29.92
N LYS A 395 36.28 -13.45 -31.15
CA LYS A 395 37.51 -12.70 -31.44
C LYS A 395 37.27 -11.22 -31.17
N LEU A 396 38.07 -10.63 -30.29
CA LEU A 396 37.91 -9.24 -29.87
C LEU A 396 38.62 -8.27 -30.81
N LYS A 397 38.09 -7.05 -30.94
CA LYS A 397 38.73 -5.96 -31.69
C LYS A 397 40.04 -5.53 -31.01
N GLY A 398 41.14 -5.41 -31.77
CA GLY A 398 42.47 -5.05 -31.25
C GLY A 398 43.31 -6.26 -30.79
N SER A 399 44.22 -6.06 -29.83
CA SER A 399 45.20 -7.06 -29.34
C SER A 399 44.61 -8.17 -28.43
N GLY A 400 43.30 -8.32 -28.38
CA GLY A 400 42.59 -9.12 -27.36
C GLY A 400 42.42 -10.62 -27.61
N GLY A 401 42.85 -11.13 -28.78
CA GLY A 401 42.77 -12.56 -29.12
C GLY A 401 41.35 -13.15 -29.16
N THR A 402 41.25 -14.48 -29.07
CA THR A 402 39.98 -15.21 -28.96
C THR A 402 39.68 -15.51 -27.49
N LYS A 403 38.52 -15.08 -26.97
CA LYS A 403 38.11 -15.33 -25.57
C LYS A 403 36.78 -16.08 -25.49
N LYS A 404 36.59 -16.85 -24.41
CA LYS A 404 35.29 -17.49 -24.12
C LYS A 404 34.29 -16.44 -23.66
N ILE A 405 33.02 -16.56 -24.07
CA ILE A 405 31.95 -15.63 -23.63
C ILE A 405 31.80 -15.62 -22.10
N LYS A 406 31.96 -16.79 -21.45
CA LYS A 406 31.97 -16.88 -19.97
C LYS A 406 33.01 -15.96 -19.33
N GLU A 407 34.23 -15.89 -19.88
CA GLU A 407 35.31 -15.06 -19.35
C GLU A 407 35.00 -13.58 -19.58
N ILE A 408 34.50 -13.23 -20.76
CA ILE A 408 34.08 -11.86 -21.10
C ILE A 408 33.02 -11.36 -20.11
N LEU A 409 31.96 -12.14 -19.85
CA LEU A 409 30.89 -11.77 -18.91
C LEU A 409 31.38 -11.63 -17.46
N ILE A 410 32.41 -12.38 -17.06
CA ILE A 410 33.03 -12.25 -15.73
C ILE A 410 33.84 -10.96 -15.65
N THR A 411 34.70 -10.69 -16.65
CA THR A 411 35.53 -9.48 -16.68
C THR A 411 34.68 -8.20 -16.70
N GLU A 412 33.57 -8.21 -17.46
CA GLU A 412 32.63 -7.09 -17.54
C GLU A 412 31.62 -7.07 -16.35
N LYS A 413 31.87 -7.84 -15.29
CA LYS A 413 31.10 -7.87 -14.01
C LYS A 413 29.60 -8.11 -14.16
N VAL A 414 29.17 -8.88 -15.17
CA VAL A 414 27.75 -9.19 -15.39
C VAL A 414 27.22 -10.13 -14.28
N PRO A 415 26.09 -9.80 -13.61
CA PRO A 415 25.48 -10.64 -12.58
C PRO A 415 25.13 -12.05 -13.10
N ARG A 416 25.40 -13.10 -12.30
CA ARG A 416 25.26 -14.50 -12.74
C ARG A 416 23.87 -14.85 -13.26
N HIS A 417 22.81 -14.31 -12.66
CA HIS A 417 21.42 -14.59 -13.04
C HIS A 417 21.00 -13.95 -14.38
N LEU A 418 21.69 -12.91 -14.85
CA LEU A 418 21.44 -12.28 -16.15
C LEU A 418 22.25 -12.92 -17.28
N ARG A 419 23.25 -13.75 -16.95
CA ARG A 419 24.17 -14.29 -17.97
C ARG A 419 23.50 -15.23 -18.96
N ASP A 420 22.43 -15.88 -18.54
CA ASP A 420 21.71 -16.86 -19.36
C ASP A 420 20.61 -16.22 -20.22
N SER A 421 20.27 -14.95 -19.96
CA SER A 421 19.26 -14.19 -20.72
C SER A 421 19.87 -13.15 -21.68
N ILE A 422 21.20 -12.98 -21.70
CA ILE A 422 21.86 -12.01 -22.57
C ILE A 422 21.79 -12.45 -24.04
N PRO A 423 21.37 -11.57 -24.97
CA PRO A 423 21.42 -11.87 -26.39
C PRO A 423 22.86 -11.93 -26.92
N ILE A 424 23.09 -12.84 -27.84
CA ILE A 424 24.31 -12.95 -28.65
C ILE A 424 23.90 -12.86 -30.12
N VAL A 425 24.53 -11.96 -30.86
CA VAL A 425 24.33 -11.78 -32.30
C VAL A 425 25.42 -12.54 -33.06
N THR A 426 25.01 -13.49 -33.89
CA THR A 426 25.91 -14.26 -34.77
C THR A 426 25.51 -14.10 -36.23
N ASP A 427 26.42 -14.42 -37.14
CA ASP A 427 26.04 -14.70 -38.53
C ASP A 427 25.39 -16.10 -38.64
N PHE A 428 24.93 -16.44 -39.84
CA PHE A 428 24.33 -17.76 -40.10
C PHE A 428 25.32 -18.92 -39.91
N THR A 429 26.63 -18.68 -40.02
CA THR A 429 27.66 -19.71 -39.80
C THR A 429 27.94 -19.97 -38.32
N GLY A 430 27.32 -19.20 -37.41
CA GLY A 430 27.52 -19.28 -35.97
C GLY A 430 28.70 -18.45 -35.45
N ARG A 431 29.33 -17.61 -36.29
CA ARG A 431 30.39 -16.69 -35.87
C ARG A 431 29.79 -15.57 -35.04
N ILE A 432 30.27 -15.40 -33.82
CA ILE A 432 29.80 -14.35 -32.90
C ILE A 432 30.30 -12.98 -33.34
N LEU A 433 29.37 -12.09 -33.69
CA LEU A 433 29.64 -10.73 -34.14
C LEU A 433 29.62 -9.75 -32.96
N TRP A 434 28.67 -9.93 -32.03
CA TRP A 434 28.42 -8.93 -30.98
C TRP A 434 27.66 -9.49 -29.78
N ILE A 435 28.03 -9.04 -28.58
CA ILE A 435 27.24 -9.15 -27.36
C ILE A 435 26.68 -7.75 -27.05
N PRO A 436 25.39 -7.49 -27.32
CA PRO A 436 24.80 -6.17 -27.21
C PRO A 436 24.94 -5.53 -25.83
N GLY A 437 25.35 -4.25 -25.80
CA GLY A 437 25.63 -3.49 -24.57
C GLY A 437 26.86 -3.96 -23.75
N ILE A 438 27.62 -4.95 -24.24
CA ILE A 438 28.76 -5.53 -23.49
C ILE A 438 30.05 -5.48 -24.30
N LYS A 439 30.12 -6.17 -25.46
CA LYS A 439 31.37 -6.26 -26.22
C LYS A 439 31.17 -6.58 -27.70
N LYS A 440 31.89 -5.87 -28.57
CA LYS A 440 31.93 -6.08 -30.02
C LYS A 440 33.09 -6.98 -30.43
N SER A 441 32.90 -7.76 -31.49
CA SER A 441 33.99 -8.55 -32.10
C SER A 441 34.93 -7.68 -32.96
N ASN A 442 35.96 -8.31 -33.53
CA ASN A 442 36.84 -7.68 -34.51
C ASN A 442 36.18 -7.35 -35.86
N GLN A 443 34.95 -7.83 -36.11
CA GLN A 443 34.17 -7.54 -37.32
C GLN A 443 33.52 -6.15 -37.30
N ASP A 444 33.58 -5.44 -36.17
CA ASP A 444 33.08 -4.07 -36.05
C ASP A 444 33.97 -3.10 -36.86
N THR A 445 33.46 -2.63 -37.98
CA THR A 445 34.17 -1.73 -38.91
C THR A 445 33.78 -0.27 -38.70
N LYS A 446 34.63 0.65 -39.18
CA LYS A 446 34.24 2.07 -39.27
C LYS A 446 33.26 2.27 -40.43
N PRO A 447 32.37 3.28 -40.35
CA PRO A 447 31.50 3.62 -41.48
C PRO A 447 32.31 3.86 -42.75
N SER A 448 31.96 3.18 -43.85
CA SER A 448 32.51 3.40 -45.19
C SER A 448 31.46 4.03 -46.11
N ARG A 449 31.91 4.72 -47.16
CA ARG A 449 31.07 5.24 -48.25
C ARG A 449 31.10 4.35 -49.49
N GLU A 450 32.11 3.50 -49.63
CA GLU A 450 32.35 2.68 -50.82
C GLU A 450 31.82 1.25 -50.66
N LYS A 451 31.82 0.74 -49.41
CA LYS A 451 31.41 -0.64 -49.11
C LYS A 451 29.97 -0.74 -48.62
N LYS A 452 29.28 -1.81 -49.00
CA LYS A 452 27.96 -2.16 -48.44
C LYS A 452 28.12 -2.59 -46.99
N GLN A 453 27.33 -2.02 -46.09
CA GLN A 453 27.43 -2.28 -44.64
C GLN A 453 26.05 -2.56 -44.03
N TYR A 454 26.02 -3.50 -43.09
CA TYR A 454 24.87 -3.72 -42.21
C TYR A 454 25.09 -3.05 -40.86
N ILE A 455 24.07 -2.33 -40.41
CA ILE A 455 24.04 -1.65 -39.12
C ILE A 455 23.01 -2.38 -38.25
N ILE A 456 23.48 -3.04 -37.20
CA ILE A 456 22.61 -3.63 -36.18
C ILE A 456 22.61 -2.69 -34.97
N ARG A 457 21.44 -2.15 -34.65
CA ARG A 457 21.23 -1.33 -33.46
C ARG A 457 20.63 -2.17 -32.38
N TYR A 458 21.16 -2.06 -31.17
CA TYR A 458 20.55 -2.61 -29.98
C TYR A 458 20.08 -1.45 -29.14
N ARG A 459 18.78 -1.39 -28.99
CA ARG A 459 18.19 -0.66 -27.90
C ARG A 459 17.99 -1.71 -26.83
N LYS A 460 18.94 -1.83 -25.90
CA LYS A 460 18.62 -2.45 -24.61
C LYS A 460 17.31 -1.83 -24.19
N ASN A 461 16.37 -2.63 -23.69
CA ASN A 461 15.14 -2.08 -23.19
C ASN A 461 15.56 -0.86 -22.37
N LEU A 462 15.10 0.30 -22.80
CA LEU A 462 15.15 1.43 -21.92
C LEU A 462 14.26 0.94 -20.79
N GLY A 463 14.93 0.43 -19.75
CA GLY A 463 14.69 0.88 -18.40
C GLY A 463 15.12 2.34 -18.25
N GLY A 464 15.06 3.18 -19.29
CA GLY A 464 14.29 4.39 -19.06
C GLY A 464 12.93 3.88 -18.65
N LYS A 465 12.56 4.08 -17.38
CA LYS A 465 11.18 4.00 -16.89
C LYS A 465 10.23 4.10 -18.09
N MET A 466 9.20 3.26 -18.22
CA MET A 466 7.99 3.69 -18.94
C MET A 466 7.80 5.11 -18.48
N SER A 467 8.13 6.02 -19.37
CA SER A 467 8.34 7.35 -18.91
C SER A 467 6.93 7.77 -18.58
N MET A 468 6.74 8.49 -17.49
CA MET A 468 5.46 9.16 -17.30
C MET A 468 5.06 9.95 -18.57
N HIS A 469 6.02 10.32 -19.42
CA HIS A 469 5.83 10.89 -20.75
C HIS A 469 5.22 9.93 -21.81
N ASP A 470 5.42 8.62 -21.71
CA ASP A 470 4.90 7.62 -22.67
C ASP A 470 3.40 7.35 -22.49
N ASP A 471 2.86 7.64 -21.30
CA ASP A 471 1.43 7.55 -20.99
C ASP A 471 0.64 8.78 -21.50
N ILE A 472 1.36 9.80 -21.96
CA ILE A 472 0.79 11.05 -22.48
C ILE A 472 0.47 10.90 -23.96
N GLN A 473 -0.78 11.12 -24.33
CA GLN A 473 -1.27 11.11 -25.71
C GLN A 473 -0.71 12.31 -26.49
N LYS A 474 -0.77 13.50 -25.89
CA LYS A 474 -0.23 14.75 -26.44
C LYS A 474 0.10 15.72 -25.30
N VAL A 475 1.14 16.53 -25.48
CA VAL A 475 1.41 17.67 -24.59
C VAL A 475 0.41 18.78 -24.93
N LEU A 476 -0.41 19.18 -23.97
CA LEU A 476 -1.41 20.24 -24.13
C LEU A 476 -0.76 21.62 -23.91
N ILE A 477 0.08 21.73 -22.88
CA ILE A 477 0.77 22.98 -22.52
C ILE A 477 2.21 22.63 -22.12
N SER A 478 3.19 23.23 -22.79
CA SER A 478 4.61 22.99 -22.51
C SER A 478 5.10 23.71 -21.26
N GLU A 479 6.21 23.25 -20.69
CA GLU A 479 6.85 23.87 -19.51
C GLU A 479 7.14 25.36 -19.75
N GLU A 480 7.64 25.71 -20.94
CA GLU A 480 8.00 27.09 -21.27
C GLU A 480 6.78 28.01 -21.22
N LYS A 481 5.64 27.55 -21.77
CA LYS A 481 4.37 28.30 -21.75
C LYS A 481 3.84 28.47 -20.33
N ILE A 482 3.92 27.42 -19.51
CA ILE A 482 3.51 27.46 -18.11
C ILE A 482 4.34 28.52 -17.36
N GLN A 483 5.67 28.45 -17.49
CA GLN A 483 6.57 29.40 -16.82
C GLN A 483 6.40 30.84 -17.30
N GLU A 484 6.12 31.04 -18.59
CA GLU A 484 5.77 32.36 -19.14
C GLU A 484 4.48 32.89 -18.52
N LYS A 485 3.42 32.08 -18.50
CA LYS A 485 2.13 32.49 -17.92
C LYS A 485 2.22 32.78 -16.43
N ILE A 486 3.00 32.01 -15.69
CA ILE A 486 3.25 32.23 -14.26
C ILE A 486 3.95 33.58 -14.02
N ARG A 487 4.86 34.00 -14.91
CA ARG A 487 5.49 35.33 -14.79
C ARG A 487 4.47 36.44 -15.01
N GLU A 488 3.57 36.30 -15.99
CA GLU A 488 2.49 37.25 -16.22
C GLU A 488 1.59 37.38 -14.98
N LEU A 489 1.10 36.25 -14.47
CA LEU A 489 0.26 36.22 -13.26
C LEU A 489 0.98 36.77 -12.04
N GLY A 490 2.27 36.49 -11.88
CA GLY A 490 3.10 37.03 -10.81
C GLY A 490 3.15 38.57 -10.83
N VAL A 491 3.28 39.18 -12.01
CA VAL A 491 3.24 40.64 -12.17
C VAL A 491 1.86 41.19 -11.80
N GLU A 492 0.78 40.58 -12.30
CA GLU A 492 -0.60 41.00 -11.99
C GLU A 492 -0.88 40.94 -10.48
N LEU A 493 -0.48 39.86 -9.82
CA LEU A 493 -0.66 39.66 -8.38
C LEU A 493 0.25 40.56 -7.54
N THR A 494 1.45 40.89 -8.03
CA THR A 494 2.33 41.88 -7.40
C THR A 494 1.63 43.24 -7.34
N THR A 495 1.04 43.67 -8.45
CA THR A 495 0.28 44.93 -8.50
C THR A 495 -0.97 44.88 -7.62
N GLU A 496 -1.71 43.77 -7.62
CA GLU A 496 -2.93 43.62 -6.81
C GLU A 496 -2.65 43.74 -5.29
N TYR A 497 -1.54 43.13 -4.85
CA TYR A 497 -1.19 43.03 -3.43
C TYR A 497 -0.03 43.94 -3.03
N GLU A 498 0.23 45.00 -3.81
CA GLU A 498 1.29 45.97 -3.53
C GLU A 498 1.10 46.60 -2.13
N GLY A 499 2.14 46.52 -1.30
CA GLY A 499 2.12 47.03 0.07
C GLY A 499 1.20 46.27 1.05
N ARG A 500 0.68 45.10 0.66
CA ARG A 500 -0.17 44.23 1.49
C ARG A 500 0.59 42.97 1.94
N ASN A 501 -0.08 42.13 2.73
CA ASN A 501 0.44 40.84 3.20
C ASN A 501 -0.62 39.72 3.09
N PRO A 502 -0.99 39.30 1.86
CA PRO A 502 -2.02 38.29 1.67
C PRO A 502 -1.62 36.93 2.27
N LEU A 503 -2.63 36.17 2.69
CA LEU A 503 -2.50 34.75 2.99
C LEU A 503 -2.78 33.94 1.72
N VAL A 504 -1.77 33.25 1.22
CA VAL A 504 -1.86 32.40 0.05
C VAL A 504 -2.14 30.97 0.50
N ILE A 505 -3.26 30.42 0.05
CA ILE A 505 -3.73 29.09 0.43
C ILE A 505 -3.63 28.16 -0.77
N GLY A 506 -2.75 27.17 -0.68
CA GLY A 506 -2.68 26.08 -1.66
C GLY A 506 -3.70 25.00 -1.35
N ILE A 507 -4.57 24.70 -2.31
CA ILE A 507 -5.57 23.65 -2.18
C ILE A 507 -5.03 22.35 -2.76
N LEU A 508 -5.04 21.29 -1.95
CA LEU A 508 -4.57 19.96 -2.32
C LEU A 508 -3.08 19.87 -2.68
N LYS A 509 -2.61 18.64 -2.88
CA LYS A 509 -1.25 18.36 -3.38
C LYS A 509 -1.05 18.86 -4.81
N GLY A 510 -2.13 18.97 -5.58
CA GLY A 510 -2.11 19.32 -6.99
C GLY A 510 -1.68 20.75 -7.28
N ALA A 511 -2.17 21.73 -6.50
CA ALA A 511 -1.80 23.14 -6.68
C ALA A 511 -0.37 23.48 -6.26
N THR A 512 0.33 22.57 -5.56
CA THR A 512 1.63 22.88 -4.93
C THR A 512 2.71 23.31 -5.95
N PRO A 513 2.97 22.61 -7.07
CA PRO A 513 3.96 23.05 -8.05
C PRO A 513 3.65 24.43 -8.62
N PHE A 514 2.39 24.66 -9.01
CA PHE A 514 1.92 25.95 -9.52
C PHE A 514 2.08 27.07 -8.49
N MET A 515 1.59 26.86 -7.26
CA MET A 515 1.69 27.85 -6.18
C MET A 515 3.15 28.20 -5.90
N THR A 516 4.02 27.20 -5.74
CA THR A 516 5.42 27.47 -5.40
C THR A 516 6.19 28.22 -6.48
N ASP A 517 5.89 27.99 -7.76
CA ASP A 517 6.49 28.74 -8.85
C ASP A 517 5.89 30.15 -8.99
N LEU A 518 4.57 30.28 -8.77
CA LEU A 518 3.89 31.57 -8.76
C LEU A 518 4.40 32.50 -7.67
N LEU A 519 4.53 32.01 -6.43
CA LEU A 519 4.98 32.82 -5.29
C LEU A 519 6.40 33.39 -5.50
N LYS A 520 7.28 32.69 -6.22
CA LYS A 520 8.62 33.20 -6.58
C LYS A 520 8.58 34.39 -7.55
N ARG A 521 7.42 34.65 -8.17
CA ARG A 521 7.20 35.74 -9.15
C ARG A 521 6.33 36.86 -8.61
N ILE A 522 5.85 36.75 -7.37
CA ILE A 522 5.10 37.81 -6.70
C ILE A 522 6.07 38.58 -5.81
N ASP A 523 6.26 39.87 -6.09
CA ASP A 523 7.15 40.74 -5.32
C ASP A 523 6.36 41.52 -4.25
N THR A 524 5.88 40.79 -3.22
CA THR A 524 5.21 41.36 -2.05
C THR A 524 5.40 40.49 -0.82
N TYR A 525 5.14 41.03 0.38
CA TYR A 525 5.11 40.19 1.58
C TYR A 525 3.90 39.26 1.53
N LEU A 526 4.07 38.00 1.88
CA LEU A 526 2.98 37.04 1.92
C LEU A 526 3.22 35.97 2.96
N GLU A 527 2.13 35.32 3.38
CA GLU A 527 2.14 34.11 4.20
C GLU A 527 1.54 32.96 3.40
N MET A 528 2.04 31.74 3.59
CA MET A 528 1.58 30.56 2.86
C MET A 528 1.02 29.53 3.84
N ASP A 529 -0.15 28.97 3.53
CA ASP A 529 -0.74 27.83 4.24
C ASP A 529 -1.39 26.86 3.24
N PHE A 530 -1.79 25.68 3.72
CA PHE A 530 -2.36 24.63 2.88
C PHE A 530 -3.63 24.06 3.49
N MET A 531 -4.63 23.83 2.66
CA MET A 531 -5.87 23.17 3.03
C MET A 531 -6.12 21.94 2.14
N ASP A 532 -6.64 20.87 2.75
CA ASP A 532 -6.99 19.63 2.06
C ASP A 532 -8.49 19.34 2.25
N VAL A 533 -9.20 19.12 1.14
CA VAL A 533 -10.65 18.91 1.09
C VAL A 533 -10.97 17.72 0.19
N SER A 534 -11.79 16.79 0.70
CA SER A 534 -12.32 15.68 -0.09
C SER A 534 -13.75 15.94 -0.52
N SER A 535 -14.07 15.61 -1.76
CA SER A 535 -15.46 15.50 -2.23
C SER A 535 -15.86 14.03 -2.27
N TYR A 536 -17.05 13.69 -1.80
CA TYR A 536 -17.57 12.32 -1.93
C TYR A 536 -17.82 11.99 -3.42
N GLY A 537 -17.23 10.89 -3.90
CA GLY A 537 -17.59 10.30 -5.19
C GLY A 537 -16.43 9.58 -5.88
N ASN A 538 -16.32 8.26 -5.71
CA ASN A 538 -15.39 7.40 -6.45
C ASN A 538 -15.95 7.00 -7.84
N GLY A 539 -16.67 7.92 -8.49
CA GLY A 539 -17.33 7.73 -9.78
C GLY A 539 -17.85 9.08 -10.29
N MET A 540 -17.93 9.24 -11.62
CA MET A 540 -18.13 10.48 -12.40
C MET A 540 -19.32 11.42 -12.05
N VAL A 541 -19.93 11.38 -10.86
CA VAL A 541 -20.90 12.36 -10.37
C VAL A 541 -20.70 12.60 -8.87
N SER A 542 -20.27 13.81 -8.47
CA SER A 542 -20.02 14.16 -7.06
C SER A 542 -21.33 14.51 -6.31
N SER A 543 -21.46 14.02 -5.07
CA SER A 543 -22.67 14.12 -4.24
C SER A 543 -22.79 15.42 -3.41
N GLY A 544 -22.00 16.45 -3.69
CA GLY A 544 -22.20 17.81 -3.17
C GLY A 544 -21.70 18.11 -1.75
N GLU A 545 -21.36 17.11 -0.93
CA GLU A 545 -20.75 17.33 0.39
C GLU A 545 -19.22 17.34 0.33
N VAL A 546 -18.59 18.44 0.78
CA VAL A 546 -17.14 18.63 0.86
C VAL A 546 -16.69 18.47 2.32
N LYS A 547 -15.74 17.57 2.57
CA LYS A 547 -15.15 17.31 3.89
C LYS A 547 -13.73 17.86 3.96
N ILE A 548 -13.45 18.71 4.95
CA ILE A 548 -12.10 19.20 5.25
C ILE A 548 -11.30 18.05 5.89
N ILE A 549 -10.23 17.62 5.23
CA ILE A 549 -9.28 16.62 5.72
C ILE A 549 -8.18 17.30 6.56
N LYS A 550 -7.70 18.45 6.08
CA LYS A 550 -6.71 19.29 6.75
C LYS A 550 -7.17 20.74 6.68
N ASP A 551 -7.33 21.36 7.84
CA ASP A 551 -7.68 22.77 7.97
C ASP A 551 -6.42 23.66 8.06
N LEU A 552 -6.61 24.98 7.98
CA LEU A 552 -5.56 25.99 8.10
C LEU A 552 -5.00 26.05 9.53
N ASN A 553 -3.71 26.36 9.63
CA ASN A 553 -3.06 26.65 10.91
C ASN A 553 -3.12 28.15 11.24
N THR A 554 -3.25 29.01 10.23
CA THR A 554 -3.33 30.45 10.39
C THR A 554 -4.77 30.96 10.31
N SER A 555 -5.12 31.94 11.14
CA SER A 555 -6.42 32.62 11.07
C SER A 555 -6.54 33.46 9.80
N VAL A 556 -7.71 33.40 9.15
CA VAL A 556 -8.03 34.17 7.95
C VAL A 556 -8.77 35.49 8.25
N GLU A 557 -9.17 35.72 9.51
CA GLU A 557 -9.97 36.89 9.90
C GLU A 557 -9.22 38.20 9.58
N GLY A 558 -9.86 39.09 8.81
CA GLY A 558 -9.30 40.38 8.42
C GLY A 558 -8.16 40.34 7.39
N ARG A 559 -7.80 39.15 6.88
CA ARG A 559 -6.72 38.98 5.90
C ARG A 559 -7.25 39.04 4.46
N ASP A 560 -6.44 39.59 3.56
CA ASP A 560 -6.61 39.37 2.13
C ASP A 560 -6.15 37.93 1.80
N VAL A 561 -7.01 37.12 1.20
CA VAL A 561 -6.76 35.68 0.96
C VAL A 561 -6.70 35.42 -0.54
N LEU A 562 -5.65 34.72 -0.98
CA LEU A 562 -5.48 34.25 -2.35
C LEU A 562 -5.50 32.71 -2.34
N VAL A 563 -6.54 32.13 -2.90
CA VAL A 563 -6.70 30.67 -3.03
C VAL A 563 -6.08 30.23 -4.36
N VAL A 564 -5.17 29.27 -4.30
CA VAL A 564 -4.43 28.74 -5.46
C VAL A 564 -4.87 27.30 -5.73
N GLU A 565 -5.41 27.08 -6.93
CA GLU A 565 -5.91 25.77 -7.41
C GLU A 565 -5.15 25.34 -8.68
N ASP A 566 -4.98 24.04 -8.90
CA ASP A 566 -4.42 23.48 -10.12
C ASP A 566 -5.43 23.43 -11.29
N ILE A 567 -6.69 23.08 -11.02
CA ILE A 567 -7.73 23.00 -12.05
C ILE A 567 -9.13 23.30 -11.53
N VAL A 568 -9.89 24.10 -12.28
CA VAL A 568 -11.32 24.30 -12.05
C VAL A 568 -12.14 23.57 -13.11
N ASP A 569 -12.83 22.52 -12.66
CA ASP A 569 -13.74 21.73 -13.50
C ASP A 569 -15.21 21.98 -13.11
N SER A 570 -15.73 21.25 -12.12
CA SER A 570 -17.11 21.44 -11.65
C SER A 570 -17.36 22.73 -10.87
N GLY A 571 -16.33 23.33 -10.27
CA GLY A 571 -16.38 24.56 -9.46
C GLY A 571 -16.96 24.40 -8.04
N ARG A 572 -17.50 23.22 -7.67
CA ARG A 572 -18.21 23.02 -6.39
C ARG A 572 -17.31 23.18 -5.16
N THR A 573 -16.13 22.56 -5.19
CA THR A 573 -15.15 22.63 -4.09
C THR A 573 -14.71 24.07 -3.84
N LEU A 574 -14.41 24.82 -4.90
CA LEU A 574 -14.02 26.22 -4.80
C LEU A 574 -15.15 27.10 -4.27
N SER A 575 -16.39 26.87 -4.70
CA SER A 575 -17.55 27.61 -4.18
C SER A 575 -17.71 27.41 -2.67
N TYR A 576 -17.60 26.17 -2.20
CA TYR A 576 -17.61 25.88 -0.76
C TYR A 576 -16.47 26.58 -0.01
N LEU A 577 -15.24 26.51 -0.54
CA LEU A 577 -14.07 27.12 0.09
C LEU A 577 -14.19 28.65 0.19
N VAL A 578 -14.63 29.31 -0.88
CA VAL A 578 -14.83 30.76 -0.88
C VAL A 578 -15.87 31.17 0.15
N GLU A 579 -17.01 30.49 0.21
CA GLU A 579 -18.06 30.80 1.19
C GLU A 579 -17.60 30.53 2.63
N MET A 580 -16.84 29.47 2.85
CA MET A 580 -16.25 29.17 4.16
C MET A 580 -15.23 30.25 4.60
N LEU A 581 -14.35 30.70 3.70
CA LEU A 581 -13.35 31.73 4.00
C LEU A 581 -14.01 33.09 4.28
N LYS A 582 -15.06 33.43 3.53
CA LYS A 582 -15.90 34.61 3.80
C LYS A 582 -16.60 34.49 5.16
N TYR A 583 -17.15 33.32 5.49
CA TYR A 583 -17.76 33.06 6.79
C TYR A 583 -16.77 33.22 7.96
N ARG A 584 -15.50 32.83 7.74
CA ARG A 584 -14.38 33.08 8.67
C ARG A 584 -13.85 34.53 8.64
N LYS A 585 -14.60 35.44 8.03
CA LYS A 585 -14.35 36.89 7.98
C LYS A 585 -13.02 37.28 7.31
N ALA A 586 -12.61 36.56 6.27
CA ALA A 586 -11.56 37.06 5.38
C ALA A 586 -11.95 38.44 4.82
N LYS A 587 -10.99 39.37 4.72
CA LYS A 587 -11.20 40.73 4.19
C LYS A 587 -11.48 40.70 2.69
N SER A 588 -10.77 39.85 1.97
CA SER A 588 -11.02 39.54 0.56
C SER A 588 -10.64 38.10 0.28
N VAL A 589 -11.29 37.47 -0.70
CA VAL A 589 -10.95 36.12 -1.18
C VAL A 589 -10.88 36.21 -2.69
N LYS A 590 -9.69 36.01 -3.25
CA LYS A 590 -9.49 35.89 -4.70
C LYS A 590 -9.03 34.48 -5.06
N LEU A 591 -9.37 34.05 -6.26
CA LEU A 591 -9.06 32.74 -6.82
C LEU A 591 -8.07 32.88 -7.98
N VAL A 592 -6.98 32.14 -7.90
CA VAL A 592 -6.07 31.93 -9.02
C VAL A 592 -6.01 30.44 -9.35
N THR A 593 -6.23 30.11 -10.62
CA THR A 593 -6.14 28.74 -11.09
C THR A 593 -5.20 28.61 -12.28
N LEU A 594 -4.50 27.49 -12.36
CA LEU A 594 -3.67 27.20 -13.52
C LEU A 594 -4.52 26.81 -14.74
N LEU A 595 -5.53 25.96 -14.56
CA LEU A 595 -6.39 25.46 -15.63
C LEU A 595 -7.87 25.75 -15.36
N ASP A 596 -8.58 26.27 -16.35
CA ASP A 596 -10.03 26.46 -16.30
C ASP A 596 -10.72 25.62 -17.39
N LYS A 597 -11.67 24.78 -16.99
CA LYS A 597 -12.53 23.98 -17.89
C LYS A 597 -13.97 24.51 -17.83
N PRO A 598 -14.35 25.43 -18.73
CA PRO A 598 -15.69 26.00 -18.74
C PRO A 598 -16.78 24.99 -19.14
N GLU A 599 -16.45 23.98 -19.96
CA GLU A 599 -17.41 22.98 -20.44
C GLU A 599 -17.92 22.02 -19.34
N GLY A 600 -17.18 21.84 -18.24
CA GLY A 600 -17.54 20.97 -17.11
C GLY A 600 -18.21 21.68 -15.94
N ARG A 601 -18.54 22.98 -16.09
CA ARG A 601 -19.00 23.86 -15.01
C ARG A 601 -20.40 23.48 -14.52
N ASN A 602 -20.52 23.25 -13.20
CA ASN A 602 -21.79 22.93 -12.54
C ASN A 602 -22.30 24.04 -11.60
N VAL A 603 -21.49 25.07 -11.33
CA VAL A 603 -21.81 26.21 -10.47
C VAL A 603 -21.23 27.49 -11.05
N ASP A 604 -21.92 28.60 -10.83
CA ASP A 604 -21.53 29.94 -11.29
C ASP A 604 -20.40 30.51 -10.41
N ILE A 605 -19.18 30.00 -10.65
CA ILE A 605 -17.95 30.51 -10.02
C ILE A 605 -16.85 30.63 -11.07
N HIS A 606 -16.23 31.80 -11.09
CA HIS A 606 -15.11 32.14 -11.96
C HIS A 606 -13.88 32.44 -11.13
N ALA A 607 -12.72 31.95 -11.56
CA ALA A 607 -11.46 32.37 -10.97
C ALA A 607 -11.16 33.81 -11.39
N ASP A 608 -10.65 34.62 -10.47
CA ASP A 608 -10.26 36.01 -10.75
C ASP A 608 -9.05 36.06 -11.70
N TYR A 609 -8.17 35.07 -11.58
CA TYR A 609 -6.98 34.94 -12.41
C TYR A 609 -6.89 33.52 -12.98
N VAL A 610 -6.79 33.41 -14.30
CA VAL A 610 -6.75 32.13 -15.01
C VAL A 610 -5.44 32.01 -15.79
N GLY A 611 -4.71 30.91 -15.58
CA GLY A 611 -3.55 30.55 -16.38
C GLY A 611 -3.95 30.21 -17.81
N PHE A 612 -4.71 29.13 -17.99
CA PHE A 612 -5.11 28.62 -19.29
C PHE A 612 -6.56 28.10 -19.29
N VAL A 613 -7.31 28.44 -20.32
CA VAL A 613 -8.60 27.81 -20.61
C VAL A 613 -8.35 26.57 -21.48
N VAL A 614 -8.81 25.40 -21.02
CA VAL A 614 -8.53 24.11 -21.68
C VAL A 614 -9.82 23.34 -21.99
N PRO A 615 -9.83 22.50 -23.05
CA PRO A 615 -10.99 21.66 -23.37
C PRO A 615 -11.21 20.59 -22.29
N ASN A 616 -12.39 19.94 -22.33
CA ASN A 616 -12.72 18.85 -21.41
C ASN A 616 -11.97 17.53 -21.74
N GLU A 617 -10.64 17.53 -21.62
CA GLU A 617 -9.77 16.36 -21.78
C GLU A 617 -9.21 15.90 -20.41
N PHE A 618 -8.89 14.61 -20.26
CA PHE A 618 -8.27 14.09 -19.03
C PHE A 618 -6.79 14.48 -18.99
N VAL A 619 -6.42 15.44 -18.14
CA VAL A 619 -5.08 16.05 -18.11
C VAL A 619 -4.30 15.68 -16.86
N VAL A 620 -2.99 15.50 -17.01
CA VAL A 620 -2.05 15.22 -15.92
C VAL A 620 -0.74 16.01 -16.11
N GLY A 621 0.04 16.14 -15.05
CA GLY A 621 1.32 16.84 -15.06
C GLY A 621 1.28 18.25 -14.47
N TYR A 622 2.46 18.76 -14.14
CA TYR A 622 2.67 20.03 -13.44
C TYR A 622 1.77 20.18 -12.21
N GLY A 623 1.77 19.16 -11.35
CA GLY A 623 0.92 19.08 -10.16
C GLY A 623 -0.31 18.19 -10.33
N LEU A 624 -0.91 18.11 -11.51
CA LEU A 624 -2.10 17.29 -11.78
C LEU A 624 -1.76 15.79 -11.82
N ASP A 625 -2.67 14.93 -11.36
CA ASP A 625 -2.42 13.50 -11.21
C ASP A 625 -3.51 12.57 -11.78
N PHE A 626 -3.14 11.29 -11.88
CA PHE A 626 -4.07 10.17 -11.92
C PHE A 626 -3.58 9.10 -10.94
N ALA A 627 -4.41 8.74 -9.96
CA ALA A 627 -4.07 7.77 -8.92
C ALA A 627 -2.73 8.07 -8.22
N GLU A 628 -2.49 9.35 -7.88
CA GLU A 628 -1.27 9.89 -7.27
C GLU A 628 0.01 9.78 -8.15
N LYS A 629 -0.13 9.55 -9.47
CA LYS A 629 0.98 9.51 -10.44
C LYS A 629 1.00 10.74 -11.35
N TYR A 630 2.09 10.95 -12.09
CA TYR A 630 2.25 11.98 -13.14
C TYR A 630 2.41 13.44 -12.69
N ARG A 631 2.20 13.79 -11.41
CA ARG A 631 2.36 15.17 -10.89
C ARG A 631 3.69 15.82 -11.25
N ASN A 632 4.76 15.03 -11.34
CA ASN A 632 6.12 15.48 -11.56
C ASN A 632 6.51 15.67 -13.04
N LEU A 633 5.57 15.54 -13.99
CA LEU A 633 5.78 15.99 -15.36
C LEU A 633 5.95 17.52 -15.37
N PRO A 634 6.94 18.08 -16.08
CA PRO A 634 7.17 19.52 -16.11
C PRO A 634 6.18 20.30 -17.00
N TYR A 635 5.30 19.58 -17.68
CA TYR A 635 4.31 20.10 -18.62
C TYR A 635 2.93 19.49 -18.32
N ILE A 636 1.88 20.02 -18.94
CA ILE A 636 0.52 19.47 -18.86
C ILE A 636 0.24 18.66 -20.12
N GLY A 637 -0.10 17.38 -19.94
CA GLY A 637 -0.37 16.44 -21.01
C GLY A 637 -1.75 15.81 -20.89
N VAL A 638 -2.32 15.41 -22.03
CA VAL A 638 -3.55 14.60 -22.07
C VAL A 638 -3.17 13.13 -21.88
N LEU A 639 -3.75 12.47 -20.88
CA LEU A 639 -3.50 11.06 -20.58
C LEU A 639 -4.19 10.18 -21.63
N LYS A 640 -3.54 9.09 -22.06
CA LYS A 640 -4.15 8.13 -23.00
C LYS A 640 -5.38 7.46 -22.37
N PRO A 641 -6.52 7.34 -23.08
CA PRO A 641 -7.73 6.66 -22.58
C PRO A 641 -7.47 5.24 -22.05
N GLU A 642 -6.58 4.49 -22.70
CA GLU A 642 -6.18 3.12 -22.31
C GLU A 642 -5.61 3.03 -20.87
N ILE A 643 -5.19 4.14 -20.28
CA ILE A 643 -4.60 4.18 -18.93
C ILE A 643 -5.67 4.33 -17.83
N TYR A 644 -6.82 4.92 -18.14
CA TYR A 644 -7.88 5.22 -17.17
C TYR A 644 -9.26 4.63 -17.52
N ALA A 645 -9.38 3.96 -18.67
CA ALA A 645 -10.56 3.21 -19.05
C ALA A 645 -10.44 1.74 -18.57
N GLU A 646 -10.66 1.52 -17.27
CA GLU A 646 -11.01 0.20 -16.70
C GLU A 646 -12.38 0.26 -16.02
#